data_AF-A0A9W8LEC7-F1
#
_entry.id   AF-A0A9W8LEC7-F1
#
_cell.length_a   1.000
_cell.length_b   1.000
_cell.length_c   1.000
_cell.angle_alpha   90.00
_cell.angle_beta   90.00
_cell.angle_gamma   90.00
#
_symmetry.space_group_name_H-M   'P 1'
#
loop_
_entity.id
_entity.type
_entity.pdbx_description
1 polymer ?
#
loop_
_entity_poly.entity_id
_entity_poly.type
_entity_poly.pdbx_seq_one_letter_code
_entity_poly.pdbx_strand_id
1 'polypeptide(L)'
;MKALGILASAVALASAASATLCGCSKDTALRITNVYENGDTDFHYDYCENLKDGRGYTAGIAGFCTGTADAWEVIKVYHSLTGGKDAFSPMDAVLAKYADSGSASTSGLKNYCTVWEKLGKTDAMFRRAQKTVRDRLYYKPSQSAADKLGLKFDISRGQLYDAGIQHGTDSDADGLPAMIAETSKSFTADKPGTSGSTLTVNGHKVDEIVWLKAFIAVREQHLKHPKEKDNQGGNYWAQTLYRTKSYTYAINQKEYMFGASVSILDNDGKPMTVKCAQPPSPAARPSARPGLFDAGGAGATPADSGTSTSTSNSNNNIRAGGRLADMGVIRGTNIGGVFLIEPFIRPSLFDQFNASAAAEQPVDEWTFSAALGKAEARRQLEEHWDTFVTREHLESMAASGINWIRIPIGYWAFNLTADEPFVDGQIPYVERLLGWAQDAGLKVELDLHGAPGSQNGYDNSGHRVSPQWLYSRANVDRTLDALQKMTELAVEWSDVVYGIQILNEPSRWKWPVSDILKFYNEAYELVRGMTDDVYFMVHDTFLSPSDWGMLVNASWANALMDTHIYQMFDNYIVTLNESAHIDMVATMAEGVTRFDKASIGVVVGEFSAATHDCTRYINGFGRGSRWDGTLEGVDHPLCPFSSCTCTGDYGGNYTQFSAEYKAFLRRYVDAQLDVYDKQLAGWFYWNFRTEGAPEWDYMLGVEQGWIPKFPRTAVPPDTRTEGDASDVSIVNLVSRAAGRLSLAAAAAAVAVAAALVVV
;
A
#
# COMPACT_ATOMS: atom_id res chain seq x y z
N MET A 1 5.43 63.05 -11.83
CA MET A 1 4.31 62.78 -10.90
C MET A 1 4.14 61.27 -10.81
N LYS A 2 4.38 60.70 -9.60
CA LYS A 2 4.00 59.37 -9.01
C LYS A 2 3.93 58.17 -9.97
N ALA A 3 4.79 57.15 -9.98
CA ALA A 3 5.45 56.32 -8.95
C ALA A 3 4.51 55.36 -8.16
N LEU A 4 4.76 54.05 -8.39
CA LEU A 4 4.55 52.85 -7.55
C LEU A 4 3.14 52.41 -7.08
N GLY A 5 2.87 51.12 -7.31
CA GLY A 5 2.36 50.22 -6.26
C GLY A 5 1.00 49.56 -6.51
N ILE A 6 0.98 48.39 -7.14
CA ILE A 6 0.01 47.33 -6.81
C ILE A 6 0.78 46.01 -6.79
N LEU A 7 1.28 45.65 -5.60
CA LEU A 7 1.75 44.31 -5.26
C LEU A 7 0.54 43.41 -4.97
N ALA A 8 0.62 42.19 -5.48
CA ALA A 8 0.11 40.93 -4.92
C ALA A 8 -1.25 40.95 -4.18
N SER A 9 -2.25 40.33 -4.79
CA SER A 9 -3.35 39.68 -4.07
C SER A 9 -3.72 38.39 -4.79
N ALA A 10 -2.77 37.44 -4.80
CA ALA A 10 -3.12 36.04 -4.94
C ALA A 10 -3.72 35.60 -3.60
N VAL A 11 -5.05 35.61 -3.51
CA VAL A 11 -5.75 34.91 -2.43
C VAL A 11 -5.52 33.42 -2.68
N ALA A 12 -4.46 32.89 -2.09
CA ALA A 12 -4.30 31.46 -1.93
C ALA A 12 -5.40 31.00 -0.96
N LEU A 13 -6.51 30.52 -1.51
CA LEU A 13 -7.38 29.58 -0.82
C LEU A 13 -6.56 28.28 -0.68
N ALA A 14 -5.71 28.24 0.34
CA ALA A 14 -5.09 27.02 0.79
C ALA A 14 -6.23 26.09 1.25
N SER A 15 -6.45 25.00 0.53
CA SER A 15 -7.16 23.86 1.09
C SER A 15 -6.44 23.50 2.39
N ALA A 16 -7.20 23.33 3.47
CA ALA A 16 -6.65 22.84 4.72
C ALA A 16 -6.29 21.36 4.52
N ALA A 17 -5.11 21.09 3.94
CA ALA A 17 -4.44 19.82 4.10
C ALA A 17 -4.32 19.55 5.62
N SER A 18 -4.63 18.33 6.05
CA SER A 18 -4.49 17.94 7.46
C SER A 18 -3.04 18.23 7.90
N ALA A 19 -2.87 19.03 8.95
CA ALA A 19 -1.56 19.34 9.53
C ALA A 19 -1.07 18.24 10.48
N THR A 20 -1.58 17.01 10.34
CA THR A 20 -1.16 15.87 11.16
C THR A 20 0.33 15.65 11.02
N LEU A 21 1.00 15.52 12.17
CA LEU A 21 2.41 15.15 12.21
C LEU A 21 2.63 13.87 11.37
N CYS A 22 3.60 13.88 10.48
CA CYS A 22 3.96 12.74 9.64
C CYS A 22 5.48 12.65 9.48
N GLY A 23 5.98 11.52 8.97
CA GLY A 23 7.40 11.29 8.72
C GLY A 23 8.30 11.71 9.88
N CYS A 24 9.25 12.61 9.61
CA CYS A 24 10.21 13.09 10.60
C CYS A 24 9.60 13.89 11.75
N SER A 25 8.56 14.66 11.52
CA SER A 25 7.94 15.44 12.60
C SER A 25 7.22 14.51 13.59
N LYS A 26 6.61 13.42 13.09
CA LYS A 26 6.07 12.34 13.93
C LYS A 26 7.18 11.64 14.71
N ASP A 27 8.20 11.11 14.03
CA ASP A 27 9.32 10.40 14.69
C ASP A 27 9.97 11.27 15.77
N THR A 28 10.20 12.55 15.48
CA THR A 28 10.76 13.50 16.44
C THR A 28 9.85 13.69 17.66
N ALA A 29 8.54 13.90 17.47
CA ALA A 29 7.59 14.01 18.59
C ALA A 29 7.62 12.78 19.50
N LEU A 30 7.64 11.58 18.89
CA LEU A 30 7.68 10.31 19.61
C LEU A 30 8.99 10.16 20.41
N ARG A 31 10.13 10.53 19.81
CA ARG A 31 11.45 10.48 20.47
C ARG A 31 11.60 11.48 21.60
N ILE A 32 11.02 12.67 21.46
CA ILE A 32 10.97 13.65 22.56
C ILE A 32 10.25 13.03 23.77
N THR A 33 9.10 12.39 23.56
CA THR A 33 8.39 11.68 24.64
C THR A 33 9.22 10.53 25.20
N ASN A 34 9.96 9.77 24.38
CA ASN A 34 10.83 8.71 24.89
C ASN A 34 11.95 9.23 25.79
N VAL A 35 12.52 10.40 25.50
CA VAL A 35 13.52 11.03 26.39
C VAL A 35 12.90 11.17 27.78
N TYR A 36 11.63 11.56 27.85
CA TYR A 36 10.94 11.77 29.11
C TYR A 36 10.53 10.48 29.83
N GLU A 37 10.21 9.42 29.08
CA GLU A 37 9.86 8.10 29.64
C GLU A 37 11.11 7.32 30.08
N ASN A 38 12.17 7.35 29.28
CA ASN A 38 13.29 6.39 29.36
C ASN A 38 14.67 7.05 29.49
N GLY A 39 14.77 8.37 29.33
CA GLY A 39 16.05 9.09 29.41
C GLY A 39 16.88 9.07 28.13
N ASP A 40 16.37 8.47 27.05
CA ASP A 40 17.02 8.42 25.74
C ASP A 40 16.01 8.54 24.58
N THR A 41 16.51 8.57 23.35
CA THR A 41 15.67 8.69 22.15
C THR A 41 15.20 7.36 21.58
N ASP A 42 15.56 6.23 22.20
CA ASP A 42 15.33 4.91 21.65
C ASP A 42 13.95 4.37 22.06
N PHE A 43 13.35 3.57 21.17
CA PHE A 43 12.05 2.94 21.43
C PHE A 43 12.28 1.62 22.16
N HIS A 44 12.01 1.60 23.46
CA HIS A 44 12.15 0.41 24.32
C HIS A 44 10.95 -0.53 24.19
N TYR A 45 10.84 -1.20 23.05
CA TYR A 45 9.76 -2.17 22.77
C TYR A 45 9.76 -3.36 23.73
N ASP A 46 10.91 -3.66 24.32
CA ASP A 46 11.17 -4.79 25.19
C ASP A 46 10.99 -4.46 26.67
N TYR A 47 10.79 -3.21 27.06
CA TYR A 47 10.59 -2.85 28.45
C TYR A 47 9.37 -3.57 29.05
N CYS A 48 9.52 -4.17 30.22
CA CYS A 48 8.41 -4.71 31.01
C CYS A 48 8.80 -4.82 32.48
N GLU A 49 8.04 -4.18 33.37
CA GLU A 49 8.31 -4.20 34.80
C GLU A 49 7.02 -4.11 35.61
N ASN A 50 7.00 -4.70 36.81
CA ASN A 50 5.97 -4.37 37.80
C ASN A 50 6.51 -3.26 38.71
N LEU A 51 6.13 -2.02 38.41
CA LEU A 51 6.53 -0.83 39.15
C LEU A 51 5.92 -0.74 40.56
N LYS A 52 5.00 -1.66 40.90
CA LYS A 52 4.23 -1.68 42.16
C LYS A 52 3.45 -0.38 42.42
N ASP A 53 3.02 0.27 41.35
CA ASP A 53 2.25 1.51 41.35
C ASP A 53 0.72 1.29 41.36
N GLY A 54 0.29 0.03 41.38
CA GLY A 54 -1.12 -0.35 41.33
C GLY A 54 -1.71 -0.41 39.92
N ARG A 55 -0.88 -0.47 38.87
CA ARG A 55 -1.33 -0.68 37.48
C ARG A 55 -0.93 -2.05 36.90
N GLY A 56 -0.30 -2.90 37.70
CA GLY A 56 0.16 -4.23 37.29
C GLY A 56 1.52 -4.17 36.61
N TYR A 57 1.69 -4.88 35.48
CA TYR A 57 2.89 -4.73 34.65
C TYR A 57 2.76 -3.50 33.75
N THR A 58 3.81 -2.71 33.65
CA THR A 58 4.01 -1.60 32.71
C THR A 58 5.00 -2.03 31.65
N ALA A 59 4.67 -1.90 30.36
CA ALA A 59 5.48 -2.49 29.30
C ALA A 59 5.48 -1.68 27.98
N GLY A 60 6.56 -1.81 27.22
CA GLY A 60 6.69 -1.31 25.85
C GLY A 60 6.75 0.22 25.71
N ILE A 61 6.65 0.67 24.45
CA ILE A 61 6.99 2.03 24.01
C ILE A 61 6.10 3.17 24.51
N ALA A 62 5.03 2.87 25.25
CA ALA A 62 4.09 3.86 25.78
C ALA A 62 3.71 3.59 27.24
N GLY A 63 4.44 2.68 27.92
CA GLY A 63 4.12 2.30 29.30
C GLY A 63 2.79 1.55 29.42
N PHE A 64 2.52 0.62 28.49
CA PHE A 64 1.27 -0.13 28.45
C PHE A 64 1.05 -0.94 29.71
N CYS A 65 -0.10 -0.76 30.37
CA CYS A 65 -0.37 -1.37 31.66
C CYS A 65 -1.39 -2.51 31.60
N THR A 66 -1.14 -3.59 32.35
CA THR A 66 -2.11 -4.71 32.41
C THR A 66 -3.38 -4.33 33.16
N GLY A 67 -3.28 -3.44 34.15
CA GLY A 67 -4.40 -3.00 34.99
C GLY A 67 -5.26 -1.90 34.37
N THR A 68 -4.80 -1.21 33.33
CA THR A 68 -5.57 -0.20 32.57
C THR A 68 -5.98 -0.69 31.18
N ALA A 69 -5.89 -2.00 30.94
CA ALA A 69 -6.29 -2.71 29.72
C ALA A 69 -5.52 -2.40 28.42
N ASP A 70 -4.69 -1.36 28.39
CA ASP A 70 -3.89 -0.94 27.23
C ASP A 70 -2.83 -1.98 26.84
N ALA A 71 -2.24 -2.71 27.78
CA ALA A 71 -1.37 -3.83 27.43
C ALA A 71 -2.14 -5.02 26.79
N TRP A 72 -3.40 -5.22 27.21
CA TRP A 72 -4.27 -6.21 26.60
C TRP A 72 -4.67 -5.82 25.18
N GLU A 73 -4.87 -4.52 24.92
CA GLU A 73 -5.08 -4.02 23.57
C GLU A 73 -3.91 -4.32 22.63
N VAL A 74 -2.66 -4.18 23.09
CA VAL A 74 -1.46 -4.54 22.31
C VAL A 74 -1.51 -6.01 21.93
N ILE A 75 -1.82 -6.88 22.88
CA ILE A 75 -1.87 -8.32 22.68
C ILE A 75 -2.99 -8.70 21.71
N LYS A 76 -4.18 -8.07 21.80
CA LYS A 76 -5.25 -8.30 20.81
C LYS A 76 -4.85 -7.90 19.40
N VAL A 77 -4.13 -6.78 19.24
CA VAL A 77 -3.59 -6.39 17.94
C VAL A 77 -2.55 -7.39 17.47
N TYR A 78 -1.65 -7.86 18.35
CA TYR A 78 -0.68 -8.87 17.99
C TYR A 78 -1.33 -10.20 17.56
N HIS A 79 -2.36 -10.65 18.27
CA HIS A 79 -3.19 -11.80 17.87
C HIS A 79 -3.75 -11.61 16.46
N SER A 80 -4.27 -10.42 16.12
CA SER A 80 -4.80 -10.16 14.78
C SER A 80 -3.71 -10.22 13.69
N LEU A 81 -2.50 -9.77 14.00
CA LEU A 81 -1.35 -9.80 13.09
C LEU A 81 -0.80 -11.22 12.91
N THR A 82 -0.94 -12.10 13.90
CA THR A 82 -0.37 -13.45 13.90
C THR A 82 -1.38 -14.56 13.54
N GLY A 83 -2.66 -14.22 13.35
CA GLY A 83 -3.72 -15.22 13.10
C GLY A 83 -4.24 -15.91 14.37
N GLY A 84 -4.14 -15.25 15.53
CA GLY A 84 -4.85 -15.59 16.77
C GLY A 84 -4.23 -16.72 17.60
N LYS A 85 -2.98 -17.10 17.34
CA LYS A 85 -2.24 -18.12 18.11
C LYS A 85 -0.77 -17.72 18.27
N ASP A 86 -0.50 -16.81 19.19
CA ASP A 86 0.85 -16.38 19.53
C ASP A 86 1.25 -16.69 20.98
N ALA A 87 2.43 -16.21 21.38
CA ALA A 87 3.04 -16.48 22.68
C ALA A 87 2.23 -15.96 23.88
N PHE A 88 1.30 -15.03 23.69
CA PHE A 88 0.43 -14.53 24.76
C PHE A 88 -0.88 -15.31 24.92
N SER A 89 -1.30 -16.09 23.91
CA SER A 89 -2.56 -16.85 23.92
C SER A 89 -2.83 -17.64 25.21
N PRO A 90 -1.82 -18.28 25.86
CA PRO A 90 -2.03 -18.98 27.13
C PRO A 90 -2.47 -18.08 28.30
N MET A 91 -2.34 -16.76 28.18
CA MET A 91 -2.64 -15.77 29.23
C MET A 91 -3.94 -14.99 28.96
N ASP A 92 -4.60 -15.19 27.82
CA ASP A 92 -5.74 -14.38 27.37
C ASP A 92 -6.87 -14.28 28.39
N ALA A 93 -7.28 -15.42 28.98
CA ALA A 93 -8.35 -15.43 29.98
C ALA A 93 -8.02 -14.59 31.22
N VAL A 94 -6.75 -14.52 31.61
CA VAL A 94 -6.30 -13.72 32.75
C VAL A 94 -6.20 -12.26 32.37
N LEU A 95 -5.62 -11.96 31.20
CA LEU A 95 -5.48 -10.60 30.67
C LEU A 95 -6.83 -9.94 30.43
N ALA A 96 -7.77 -10.64 29.78
CA ALA A 96 -9.14 -10.16 29.57
C ALA A 96 -9.84 -9.87 30.90
N LYS A 97 -9.74 -10.77 31.89
CA LYS A 97 -10.30 -10.55 33.22
C LYS A 97 -9.72 -9.31 33.90
N TYR A 98 -8.42 -9.07 33.79
CA TYR A 98 -7.78 -7.90 34.41
C TYR A 98 -8.12 -6.61 33.69
N ALA A 99 -8.20 -6.63 32.37
CA ALA A 99 -8.71 -5.53 31.58
C ALA A 99 -10.15 -5.15 31.98
N ASP A 100 -11.04 -6.14 32.12
CA ASP A 100 -12.45 -5.90 32.48
C ASP A 100 -12.63 -5.38 33.91
N SER A 101 -11.75 -5.77 34.84
CA SER A 101 -11.87 -5.44 36.26
C SER A 101 -10.97 -4.29 36.73
N GLY A 102 -10.09 -3.78 35.87
CA GLY A 102 -9.07 -2.80 36.24
C GLY A 102 -8.06 -3.34 37.25
N SER A 103 -7.79 -4.66 37.24
CA SER A 103 -7.01 -5.29 38.31
C SER A 103 -5.50 -5.11 38.13
N ALA A 104 -4.83 -4.64 39.17
CA ALA A 104 -3.36 -4.54 39.24
C ALA A 104 -2.65 -5.88 39.52
N SER A 105 -3.39 -6.99 39.67
CA SER A 105 -2.82 -8.30 40.00
C SER A 105 -1.94 -8.82 38.87
N THR A 106 -0.80 -9.43 39.21
CA THR A 106 0.06 -10.16 38.26
C THR A 106 -0.09 -11.68 38.39
N SER A 107 -0.97 -12.17 39.27
CA SER A 107 -1.19 -13.60 39.46
C SER A 107 -1.72 -14.24 38.17
N GLY A 108 -1.17 -15.37 37.75
CA GLY A 108 -1.57 -16.04 36.50
C GLY A 108 -0.89 -15.52 35.22
N LEU A 109 -0.13 -14.43 35.29
CA LEU A 109 0.65 -13.87 34.16
C LEU A 109 2.10 -14.39 34.17
N LYS A 110 2.28 -15.71 34.31
CA LYS A 110 3.61 -16.32 34.41
C LYS A 110 4.39 -16.09 33.10
N ASN A 111 5.63 -15.61 33.21
CA ASN A 111 6.53 -15.29 32.08
C ASN A 111 6.07 -14.11 31.21
N TYR A 112 5.07 -13.33 31.61
CA TYR A 112 4.56 -12.20 30.82
C TYR A 112 5.67 -11.26 30.34
N CYS A 113 6.49 -10.72 31.26
CA CYS A 113 7.59 -9.85 30.88
C CYS A 113 8.68 -10.55 30.07
N THR A 114 8.97 -11.82 30.35
CA THR A 114 9.93 -12.58 29.53
C THR A 114 9.46 -12.74 28.08
N VAL A 115 8.16 -12.96 27.86
CA VAL A 115 7.56 -13.03 26.52
C VAL A 115 7.62 -11.65 25.87
N TRP A 116 7.20 -10.61 26.60
CA TRP A 116 7.22 -9.22 26.12
C TRP A 116 8.62 -8.77 25.70
N GLU A 117 9.61 -8.95 26.58
CA GLU A 117 11.01 -8.59 26.32
C GLU A 117 11.57 -9.31 25.10
N LYS A 118 11.32 -10.63 24.99
CA LYS A 118 11.78 -11.42 23.85
C LYS A 118 11.18 -10.89 22.55
N LEU A 119 9.85 -10.77 22.50
CA LEU A 119 9.15 -10.33 21.31
C LEU A 119 9.48 -8.86 20.96
N GLY A 120 9.61 -7.98 21.96
CA GLY A 120 10.01 -6.59 21.74
C GLY A 120 11.37 -6.49 21.04
N LYS A 121 12.32 -7.36 21.39
CA LYS A 121 13.64 -7.45 20.74
C LYS A 121 13.58 -8.08 19.36
N THR A 122 12.83 -9.17 19.18
CA THR A 122 13.00 -10.04 18.00
C THR A 122 11.84 -10.01 17.00
N ASP A 123 10.65 -9.61 17.41
CA ASP A 123 9.42 -9.76 16.61
C ASP A 123 8.92 -8.41 16.09
N ALA A 124 8.97 -8.24 14.77
CA ALA A 124 8.55 -7.01 14.10
C ALA A 124 7.02 -6.77 14.20
N MET A 125 6.22 -7.83 14.18
CA MET A 125 4.75 -7.73 14.33
C MET A 125 4.37 -7.33 15.75
N PHE A 126 5.10 -7.78 16.77
CA PHE A 126 4.86 -7.35 18.15
C PHE A 126 5.24 -5.88 18.37
N ARG A 127 6.40 -5.46 17.84
CA ARG A 127 6.76 -4.02 17.82
C ARG A 127 5.72 -3.19 17.07
N ARG A 128 5.14 -3.73 15.99
CA ARG A 128 4.04 -3.08 15.26
C ARG A 128 2.78 -2.98 16.09
N ALA A 129 2.35 -4.05 16.76
CA ALA A 129 1.20 -4.03 17.64
C ALA A 129 1.30 -2.92 18.70
N GLN A 130 2.49 -2.75 19.29
CA GLN A 130 2.78 -1.65 20.19
C GLN A 130 2.64 -0.27 19.52
N LYS A 131 3.22 -0.06 18.33
CA LYS A 131 3.05 1.19 17.56
C LYS A 131 1.59 1.47 17.24
N THR A 132 0.84 0.46 16.80
CA THR A 132 -0.58 0.58 16.43
C THR A 132 -1.43 0.99 17.61
N VAL A 133 -1.23 0.38 18.78
CA VAL A 133 -1.99 0.73 19.98
C VAL A 133 -1.58 2.08 20.53
N ARG A 134 -0.28 2.41 20.58
CA ARG A 134 0.19 3.76 20.92
C ARG A 134 -0.49 4.80 20.02
N ASP A 135 -0.52 4.52 18.71
CA ASP A 135 -1.07 5.46 17.75
C ASP A 135 -2.59 5.59 17.89
N ARG A 136 -3.30 4.49 18.13
CA ARG A 136 -4.75 4.49 18.33
C ARG A 136 -5.17 5.19 19.62
N LEU A 137 -4.48 4.94 20.73
CA LEU A 137 -4.86 5.43 22.05
C LEU A 137 -4.34 6.84 22.33
N TYR A 138 -3.15 7.20 21.83
CA TYR A 138 -2.50 8.47 22.22
C TYR A 138 -2.26 9.40 21.03
N TYR A 139 -1.68 8.87 19.94
CA TYR A 139 -1.32 9.71 18.80
C TYR A 139 -2.53 10.27 18.05
N LYS A 140 -3.36 9.41 17.46
CA LYS A 140 -4.52 9.83 16.65
C LYS A 140 -5.49 10.72 17.44
N PRO A 141 -5.84 10.42 18.70
CA PRO A 141 -6.70 11.32 19.48
C PRO A 141 -6.06 12.69 19.74
N SER A 142 -4.76 12.75 20.07
CA SER A 142 -4.06 14.03 20.27
C SER A 142 -3.96 14.85 18.99
N GLN A 143 -3.71 14.21 17.84
CA GLN A 143 -3.68 14.87 16.53
C GLN A 143 -5.08 15.32 16.10
N SER A 144 -6.13 14.54 16.37
CA SER A 144 -7.51 14.95 16.13
C SER A 144 -7.91 16.16 16.98
N ALA A 145 -7.46 16.23 18.23
CA ALA A 145 -7.66 17.40 19.08
C ALA A 145 -6.91 18.63 18.54
N ALA A 146 -5.70 18.44 18.03
CA ALA A 146 -4.92 19.49 17.36
C ALA A 146 -5.63 20.03 16.11
N ASP A 147 -6.20 19.14 15.29
CA ASP A 147 -6.93 19.52 14.08
C ASP A 147 -8.19 20.33 14.40
N LYS A 148 -8.94 19.93 15.44
CA LYS A 148 -10.12 20.69 15.90
C LYS A 148 -9.78 22.10 16.36
N LEU A 149 -8.57 22.29 16.91
CA LEU A 149 -8.06 23.61 17.33
C LEU A 149 -7.45 24.40 16.16
N GLY A 150 -7.10 23.73 15.06
CA GLY A 150 -6.41 24.31 13.91
C GLY A 150 -4.91 24.52 14.12
N LEU A 151 -4.27 23.69 14.96
CA LEU A 151 -2.83 23.80 15.25
C LEU A 151 -1.97 23.46 14.04
N LYS A 152 -0.96 24.30 13.76
CA LYS A 152 -0.07 24.16 12.60
C LYS A 152 1.37 23.80 12.97
N PHE A 153 1.81 24.11 14.18
CA PHE A 153 3.21 23.91 14.58
C PHE A 153 3.46 22.52 15.17
N ASP A 154 4.55 21.90 14.75
CA ASP A 154 4.96 20.59 15.25
C ASP A 154 5.12 20.57 16.77
N ILE A 155 5.65 21.65 17.36
CA ILE A 155 5.84 21.77 18.81
C ILE A 155 4.50 21.74 19.57
N SER A 156 3.45 22.36 19.02
CA SER A 156 2.11 22.38 19.62
C SER A 156 1.50 20.99 19.58
N ARG A 157 1.61 20.33 18.42
CA ARG A 157 1.04 18.99 18.18
C ARG A 157 1.78 17.91 18.96
N GLY A 158 3.10 18.03 19.06
CA GLY A 158 3.95 17.17 19.89
C GLY A 158 3.64 17.32 21.37
N GLN A 159 3.37 18.55 21.84
CA GLN A 159 3.00 18.77 23.25
C GLN A 159 1.64 18.18 23.62
N LEU A 160 0.67 18.18 22.70
CA LEU A 160 -0.59 17.46 22.91
C LEU A 160 -0.40 15.94 22.90
N TYR A 161 0.49 15.41 22.07
CA TYR A 161 0.84 13.99 22.08
C TYR A 161 1.48 13.57 23.40
N ASP A 162 2.52 14.29 23.87
CA ASP A 162 3.18 14.00 25.14
C ASP A 162 2.22 14.15 26.33
N ALA A 163 1.35 15.16 26.31
CA ALA A 163 0.30 15.30 27.30
C ALA A 163 -0.68 14.11 27.26
N GLY A 164 -1.06 13.63 26.08
CA GLY A 164 -1.90 12.45 25.92
C GLY A 164 -1.26 11.17 26.46
N ILE A 165 0.06 11.00 26.30
CA ILE A 165 0.80 9.86 26.87
C ILE A 165 0.78 9.92 28.41
N GLN A 166 1.05 11.09 28.99
CA GLN A 166 1.16 11.22 30.45
C GLN A 166 -0.21 11.25 31.17
N HIS A 167 -1.21 11.88 30.56
CA HIS A 167 -2.50 12.18 31.21
C HIS A 167 -3.67 11.34 30.67
N GLY A 168 -3.48 10.60 29.57
CA GLY A 168 -4.58 9.97 28.85
C GLY A 168 -5.29 10.93 27.88
N THR A 169 -6.05 10.34 26.96
CA THR A 169 -6.79 11.04 25.90
C THR A 169 -8.31 10.93 26.05
N ASP A 170 -8.76 10.31 27.13
CA ASP A 170 -10.15 10.16 27.55
C ASP A 170 -10.66 11.41 28.29
N SER A 171 -11.90 11.34 28.77
CA SER A 171 -12.61 12.47 29.38
C SER A 171 -12.28 12.70 30.87
N ASP A 172 -11.19 12.13 31.37
CA ASP A 172 -10.82 12.20 32.77
C ASP A 172 -10.50 13.64 33.21
N ALA A 173 -10.63 13.92 34.51
CA ALA A 173 -10.54 15.27 35.06
C ALA A 173 -9.17 15.95 34.87
N ASP A 174 -8.13 15.13 34.73
CA ASP A 174 -6.76 15.52 34.43
C ASP A 174 -6.31 15.12 33.01
N GLY A 175 -7.22 14.58 32.18
CA GLY A 175 -6.94 14.11 30.82
C GLY A 175 -6.75 15.24 29.80
N LEU A 176 -6.21 14.89 28.63
CA LEU A 176 -5.92 15.86 27.55
C LEU A 176 -7.13 16.74 27.17
N PRO A 177 -8.36 16.21 26.97
CA PRO A 177 -9.54 17.03 26.68
C PRO A 177 -9.88 18.04 27.77
N ALA A 178 -9.71 17.67 29.06
CA ALA A 178 -9.97 18.56 30.19
C ALA A 178 -8.99 19.74 30.21
N MET A 179 -7.70 19.47 30.00
CA MET A 179 -6.66 20.51 29.90
C MET A 179 -6.91 21.46 28.71
N ILE A 180 -7.30 20.94 27.54
CA ILE A 180 -7.66 21.76 26.37
C ILE A 180 -8.87 22.64 26.69
N ALA A 181 -9.91 22.09 27.33
CA ALA A 181 -11.12 22.84 27.69
C ALA A 181 -10.82 23.95 28.71
N GLU A 182 -10.01 23.66 29.74
CA GLU A 182 -9.58 24.64 30.74
C GLU A 182 -8.73 25.75 30.12
N THR A 183 -7.79 25.38 29.25
CA THR A 183 -6.98 26.34 28.47
C THR A 183 -7.88 27.24 27.63
N SER A 184 -8.82 26.64 26.89
CA SER A 184 -9.72 27.38 26.00
C SER A 184 -10.61 28.37 26.76
N LYS A 185 -11.10 27.99 27.95
CA LYS A 185 -11.88 28.87 28.84
C LYS A 185 -11.11 30.10 29.32
N SER A 186 -9.77 30.04 29.37
CA SER A 186 -8.94 31.18 29.80
C SER A 186 -8.90 32.33 28.78
N PHE A 187 -9.32 32.09 27.53
CA PHE A 187 -9.33 33.09 26.46
C PHE A 187 -10.73 33.71 26.28
N THR A 188 -10.94 34.89 26.88
CA THR A 188 -12.19 35.65 26.82
C THR A 188 -12.10 36.91 25.93
N ALA A 189 -11.00 37.06 25.19
CA ALA A 189 -10.73 38.15 24.27
C ALA A 189 -9.64 37.72 23.27
N ASP A 190 -9.53 38.43 22.15
CA ASP A 190 -8.45 38.22 21.18
C ASP A 190 -7.08 38.41 21.85
N LYS A 191 -6.14 37.53 21.50
CA LYS A 191 -4.77 37.52 22.02
C LYS A 191 -3.78 37.38 20.86
N PRO A 192 -3.35 38.50 20.25
CA PRO A 192 -2.38 38.46 19.18
C PRO A 192 -0.99 38.04 19.70
N GLY A 193 -0.18 37.53 18.80
CA GLY A 193 1.20 37.14 19.05
C GLY A 193 2.03 37.26 17.78
N THR A 194 3.27 36.78 17.83
CA THR A 194 4.25 36.95 16.76
C THR A 194 4.61 35.65 16.06
N SER A 195 3.85 34.57 16.26
CA SER A 195 4.17 33.26 15.68
C SER A 195 3.79 33.16 14.20
N GLY A 196 2.81 33.96 13.77
CA GLY A 196 2.27 33.89 12.40
C GLY A 196 1.18 32.83 12.23
N SER A 197 0.82 32.08 13.28
CA SER A 197 -0.33 31.16 13.29
C SER A 197 -1.40 31.66 14.25
N THR A 198 -2.66 31.70 13.78
CA THR A 198 -3.81 32.21 14.53
C THR A 198 -4.91 31.17 14.61
N LEU A 199 -5.30 30.82 15.83
CA LEU A 199 -6.39 29.91 16.16
C LEU A 199 -7.70 30.68 16.38
N THR A 200 -8.83 29.97 16.32
CA THR A 200 -10.13 30.49 16.78
C THR A 200 -10.55 29.70 18.02
N VAL A 201 -10.44 30.32 19.20
CA VAL A 201 -10.71 29.70 20.49
C VAL A 201 -11.83 30.47 21.18
N ASN A 202 -12.96 29.81 21.45
CA ASN A 202 -14.17 30.44 22.02
C ASN A 202 -14.62 31.72 21.28
N GLY A 203 -14.48 31.73 19.94
CA GLY A 203 -14.84 32.89 19.11
C GLY A 203 -13.79 34.01 19.06
N HIS A 204 -12.66 33.85 19.76
CA HIS A 204 -11.56 34.82 19.80
C HIS A 204 -10.38 34.37 18.95
N LYS A 205 -9.69 35.34 18.35
CA LYS A 205 -8.45 35.12 17.59
C LYS A 205 -7.27 35.09 18.55
N VAL A 206 -6.61 33.93 18.64
CA VAL A 206 -5.51 33.68 19.58
C VAL A 206 -4.30 33.17 18.81
N ASP A 207 -3.13 33.77 19.00
CA ASP A 207 -1.88 33.26 18.45
C ASP A 207 -1.56 31.86 18.99
N GLU A 208 -1.12 30.95 18.13
CA GLU A 208 -0.92 29.54 18.48
C GLU A 208 0.10 29.34 19.61
N ILE A 209 1.19 30.11 19.62
CA ILE A 209 2.22 30.00 20.67
C ILE A 209 1.75 30.65 21.97
N VAL A 210 0.90 31.68 21.90
CA VAL A 210 0.22 32.22 23.09
C VAL A 210 -0.70 31.17 23.71
N TRP A 211 -1.47 30.46 22.88
CA TRP A 211 -2.32 29.35 23.33
C TRP A 211 -1.49 28.21 23.93
N LEU A 212 -0.40 27.80 23.26
CA LEU A 212 0.46 26.71 23.72
C LEU A 212 1.10 27.00 25.08
N LYS A 213 1.55 28.24 25.33
CA LYS A 213 2.07 28.65 26.63
C LYS A 213 1.01 28.58 27.73
N ALA A 214 -0.23 28.96 27.43
CA ALA A 214 -1.35 28.81 28.36
C ALA A 214 -1.67 27.33 28.63
N PHE A 215 -1.65 26.50 27.60
CA PHE A 215 -1.84 25.05 27.72
C PHE A 215 -0.77 24.42 28.62
N ILE A 216 0.50 24.77 28.42
CA ILE A 216 1.61 24.32 29.26
C ILE A 216 1.37 24.73 30.72
N ALA A 217 0.95 25.98 30.97
CA ALA A 217 0.68 26.44 32.32
C ALA A 217 -0.47 25.68 33.00
N VAL A 218 -1.54 25.36 32.27
CA VAL A 218 -2.65 24.52 32.76
C VAL A 218 -2.15 23.11 33.07
N ARG A 219 -1.38 22.50 32.16
CA ARG A 219 -0.79 21.17 32.38
C ARG A 219 0.09 21.14 33.64
N GLU A 220 0.89 22.17 33.88
CA GLU A 220 1.68 22.25 35.12
C GLU A 220 0.82 22.33 36.38
N GLN A 221 -0.38 22.92 36.33
CA GLN A 221 -1.30 22.91 37.47
C GLN A 221 -1.84 21.51 37.72
N HIS A 222 -2.22 20.79 36.67
CA HIS A 222 -2.70 19.40 36.77
C HIS A 222 -1.60 18.48 37.32
N LEU A 223 -0.33 18.71 36.97
CA LEU A 223 0.81 17.96 37.53
C LEU A 223 1.09 18.29 39.02
N LYS A 224 0.91 19.54 39.45
CA LYS A 224 1.15 19.96 40.84
C LYS A 224 -0.02 19.62 41.76
N HIS A 225 -1.23 19.58 41.19
CA HIS A 225 -2.50 19.45 41.91
C HIS A 225 -3.44 18.48 41.16
N PRO A 226 -3.05 17.19 41.02
CA PRO A 226 -3.88 16.22 40.32
C PRO A 226 -5.22 16.06 41.05
N LYS A 227 -6.31 16.04 40.28
CA LYS A 227 -7.68 15.86 40.79
C LYS A 227 -7.93 14.38 41.06
N GLU A 228 -7.40 13.51 40.23
CA GLU A 228 -7.37 12.07 40.45
C GLU A 228 -6.26 11.69 41.43
N LYS A 229 -6.56 10.82 42.38
CA LYS A 229 -5.57 10.33 43.36
C LYS A 229 -4.96 9.05 42.85
N ASP A 230 -3.68 9.09 42.50
CA ASP A 230 -2.89 7.88 42.30
C ASP A 230 -2.51 7.22 43.65
N ASN A 231 -2.12 5.95 43.58
CA ASN A 231 -1.64 5.21 44.74
C ASN A 231 -0.26 5.69 45.24
N GLN A 232 0.36 6.66 44.55
CA GLN A 232 1.69 7.21 44.85
C GLN A 232 1.64 8.58 45.55
N GLY A 233 0.44 9.09 45.84
CA GLY A 233 0.24 10.27 46.68
C GLY A 233 0.47 11.61 45.99
N GLY A 234 0.30 11.71 44.66
CA GLY A 234 0.29 12.97 43.89
C GLY A 234 1.63 13.70 43.75
N ASN A 235 2.60 13.45 44.64
CA ASN A 235 3.95 14.04 44.59
C ASN A 235 4.79 13.54 43.40
N TYR A 236 4.46 12.39 42.81
CA TYR A 236 5.15 11.84 41.64
C TYR A 236 4.90 12.68 40.37
N TRP A 237 3.67 13.17 40.19
CA TRP A 237 3.29 13.97 39.02
C TRP A 237 4.11 15.26 38.94
N ALA A 238 4.30 15.93 40.08
CA ALA A 238 5.12 17.14 40.16
C ALA A 238 6.60 16.92 39.79
N GLN A 239 7.13 15.69 39.91
CA GLN A 239 8.51 15.38 39.52
C GLN A 239 8.68 15.39 37.99
N THR A 240 7.59 15.25 37.24
CA THR A 240 7.61 15.21 35.77
C THR A 240 7.54 16.58 35.09
N LEU A 241 7.61 17.68 35.87
CA LEU A 241 7.64 19.05 35.35
C LEU A 241 8.83 19.33 34.40
N TYR A 242 9.83 18.45 34.32
CA TYR A 242 10.88 18.54 33.30
C TYR A 242 10.29 18.48 31.87
N ARG A 243 9.20 17.75 31.64
CA ARG A 243 8.51 17.66 30.34
C ARG A 243 8.03 19.03 29.87
N THR A 244 7.26 19.73 30.70
CA THR A 244 6.72 21.06 30.36
C THR A 244 7.83 22.12 30.23
N LYS A 245 8.86 22.04 31.06
CA LYS A 245 10.05 22.90 30.97
C LYS A 245 10.80 22.71 29.66
N SER A 246 10.89 21.47 29.19
CA SER A 246 11.54 21.12 27.93
C SER A 246 10.81 21.72 26.72
N TYR A 247 9.48 21.61 26.64
CA TYR A 247 8.71 22.30 25.59
C TYR A 247 8.82 23.82 25.69
N THR A 248 8.84 24.37 26.91
CA THR A 248 9.07 25.81 27.13
C THR A 248 10.44 26.24 26.62
N TYR A 249 11.47 25.40 26.81
CA TYR A 249 12.81 25.64 26.28
C TYR A 249 12.81 25.71 24.75
N ALA A 250 12.22 24.73 24.06
CA ALA A 250 12.11 24.73 22.60
C ALA A 250 11.36 25.95 22.06
N ILE A 251 10.24 26.32 22.70
CA ILE A 251 9.46 27.53 22.37
C ILE A 251 10.32 28.80 22.50
N ASN A 252 11.16 28.90 23.53
CA ASN A 252 12.04 30.05 23.75
C ASN A 252 13.15 30.15 22.69
N GLN A 253 13.55 29.02 22.09
CA GLN A 253 14.46 28.99 20.93
C GLN A 253 13.77 29.31 19.60
N LYS A 254 12.42 29.44 19.60
CA LYS A 254 11.58 29.60 18.40
C LYS A 254 11.61 28.40 17.45
N GLU A 255 11.89 27.21 17.97
CA GLU A 255 11.86 25.96 17.20
C GLU A 255 10.43 25.40 17.17
N TYR A 256 9.58 26.00 16.33
CA TYR A 256 8.15 25.63 16.24
C TYR A 256 7.89 24.43 15.32
N MET A 257 8.74 24.26 14.30
CA MET A 257 8.74 23.11 13.40
C MET A 257 9.98 22.27 13.72
N PHE A 258 9.85 20.95 13.78
CA PHE A 258 10.95 20.08 14.18
C PHE A 258 12.04 19.95 13.10
N GLY A 259 11.67 20.06 11.82
CA GLY A 259 12.64 19.92 10.72
C GLY A 259 13.46 18.63 10.84
N ALA A 260 14.79 18.74 10.67
CA ALA A 260 15.71 17.60 10.85
C ALA A 260 16.04 17.31 12.34
N SER A 261 15.86 18.30 13.22
CA SER A 261 16.20 18.19 14.64
C SER A 261 15.61 19.32 15.47
N VAL A 262 15.34 19.03 16.75
CA VAL A 262 14.84 19.99 17.74
C VAL A 262 15.65 19.91 19.04
N SER A 263 15.84 21.06 19.66
CA SER A 263 16.54 21.27 20.92
C SER A 263 15.53 21.21 22.07
N ILE A 264 15.75 20.27 22.99
CA ILE A 264 14.91 20.03 24.17
C ILE A 264 15.77 19.98 25.43
N LEU A 265 15.14 19.83 26.59
CA LEU A 265 15.82 19.47 27.84
C LEU A 265 15.57 17.99 28.14
N ASP A 266 16.59 17.28 28.63
CA ASP A 266 16.44 15.93 29.18
C ASP A 266 15.83 15.94 30.60
N ASN A 267 15.73 14.76 31.21
CA ASN A 267 15.09 14.58 32.52
C ASN A 267 15.85 15.30 33.67
N ASP A 268 17.14 15.57 33.48
CA ASP A 268 17.98 16.33 34.42
C ASP A 268 17.98 17.83 34.13
N GLY A 269 17.25 18.28 33.11
CA GLY A 269 17.17 19.67 32.68
C GLY A 269 18.36 20.13 31.86
N LYS A 270 19.15 19.22 31.30
CA LYS A 270 20.29 19.53 30.45
C LYS A 270 19.84 19.62 28.98
N PRO A 271 20.33 20.61 28.21
CA PRO A 271 20.02 20.71 26.79
C PRO A 271 20.51 19.49 26.00
N MET A 272 19.64 18.99 25.12
CA MET A 272 19.97 17.95 24.14
C MET A 272 19.28 18.21 22.81
N THR A 273 19.77 17.58 21.74
CA THR A 273 19.18 17.65 20.41
C THR A 273 18.59 16.30 20.04
N VAL A 274 17.29 16.28 19.76
CA VAL A 274 16.61 15.11 19.18
C VAL A 274 16.65 15.24 17.67
N LYS A 275 17.10 14.18 16.99
CA LYS A 275 17.13 14.11 15.54
C LYS A 275 16.10 13.09 15.08
N CYS A 276 15.45 13.39 13.95
CA CYS A 276 14.71 12.37 13.22
C CYS A 276 15.66 11.23 12.83
N ALA A 277 15.24 9.98 13.01
CA ALA A 277 15.93 8.87 12.35
C ALA A 277 15.70 8.97 10.85
N GLN A 278 16.68 9.56 10.15
CA GLN A 278 16.78 9.38 8.70
C GLN A 278 16.98 7.88 8.42
N PRO A 279 16.39 7.31 7.36
CA PRO A 279 16.73 5.95 6.95
C PRO A 279 18.25 5.84 6.82
N PRO A 280 18.87 4.73 7.27
CA PRO A 280 20.32 4.63 7.30
C PRO A 280 20.89 4.84 5.90
N SER A 281 21.78 5.83 5.76
CA SER A 281 22.67 5.92 4.60
C SER A 281 23.51 4.64 4.54
N PRO A 282 23.75 4.05 3.36
CA PRO A 282 24.38 2.74 3.24
C PRO A 282 25.84 2.77 3.71
N ALA A 283 26.05 2.56 5.00
CA ALA A 283 27.37 2.30 5.56
C ALA A 283 27.70 0.81 5.43
N ALA A 284 28.89 0.54 4.94
CA ALA A 284 29.42 -0.78 4.65
C ALA A 284 29.20 -1.78 5.80
N ARG A 285 28.64 -2.95 5.44
CA ARG A 285 28.48 -4.10 6.35
C ARG A 285 29.83 -4.43 7.03
N PRO A 286 29.84 -4.73 8.34
CA PRO A 286 31.01 -5.33 8.98
C PRO A 286 31.28 -6.70 8.35
N SER A 287 32.54 -6.96 8.02
CA SER A 287 33.02 -8.25 7.56
C SER A 287 32.68 -9.35 8.57
N ALA A 288 32.18 -10.47 8.05
CA ALA A 288 31.94 -11.68 8.81
C ALA A 288 33.17 -12.06 9.64
N ARG A 289 32.98 -12.36 10.93
CA ARG A 289 34.02 -12.95 11.78
C ARG A 289 34.32 -14.37 11.32
N PRO A 290 35.59 -14.82 11.43
CA PRO A 290 36.01 -16.14 10.96
C PRO A 290 35.88 -17.24 12.04
N GLY A 291 35.43 -18.41 11.60
CA GLY A 291 35.98 -19.71 11.97
C GLY A 291 35.59 -20.33 13.31
N LEU A 292 34.92 -21.49 13.25
CA LEU A 292 35.38 -22.72 13.91
C LEU A 292 34.59 -23.91 13.33
N PHE A 293 35.24 -24.78 12.57
CA PHE A 293 35.32 -26.22 12.77
C PHE A 293 36.00 -26.85 11.54
N ASP A 294 37.20 -27.35 11.83
CA ASP A 294 38.08 -28.12 10.98
C ASP A 294 37.69 -29.61 11.05
N ALA A 295 37.83 -30.32 9.92
CA ALA A 295 38.48 -31.64 9.80
C ALA A 295 37.85 -32.57 8.75
N GLY A 296 38.61 -32.78 7.66
CA GLY A 296 38.74 -34.03 6.89
C GLY A 296 37.69 -34.27 5.79
N GLY A 297 38.01 -34.56 4.53
CA GLY A 297 39.28 -34.87 3.89
C GLY A 297 39.01 -35.63 2.59
N ALA A 298 39.68 -35.20 1.51
CA ALA A 298 40.04 -35.92 0.28
C ALA A 298 38.96 -36.38 -0.72
N GLY A 299 39.02 -35.81 -1.93
CA GLY A 299 38.45 -36.36 -3.17
C GLY A 299 38.53 -35.34 -4.32
N ALA A 300 39.46 -35.53 -5.25
CA ALA A 300 39.97 -34.54 -6.19
C ALA A 300 39.11 -34.28 -7.47
N THR A 301 38.99 -32.98 -7.82
CA THR A 301 39.02 -32.26 -9.14
C THR A 301 38.40 -32.84 -10.43
N PRO A 302 38.05 -31.99 -11.44
CA PRO A 302 37.86 -30.53 -11.44
C PRO A 302 36.48 -30.10 -11.96
N ALA A 303 35.83 -29.16 -11.26
CA ALA A 303 34.70 -28.43 -11.80
C ALA A 303 35.21 -27.18 -12.52
N ASP A 304 34.75 -27.07 -13.75
CA ASP A 304 34.91 -25.99 -14.70
C ASP A 304 34.57 -24.63 -14.07
N SER A 305 35.33 -23.62 -14.45
CA SER A 305 35.17 -22.23 -14.01
C SER A 305 33.88 -21.64 -14.58
N GLY A 306 32.77 -21.82 -13.88
CA GLY A 306 31.53 -21.07 -14.09
C GLY A 306 31.65 -19.69 -13.47
N THR A 307 32.17 -18.73 -14.22
CA THR A 307 32.03 -17.30 -13.94
C THR A 307 30.54 -16.97 -13.77
N SER A 308 30.13 -16.49 -12.60
CA SER A 308 28.83 -15.85 -12.43
C SER A 308 28.84 -14.55 -13.23
N THR A 309 28.32 -14.60 -14.45
CA THR A 309 28.01 -13.41 -15.23
C THR A 309 26.86 -12.69 -14.55
N SER A 310 27.18 -11.62 -13.83
CA SER A 310 26.23 -10.57 -13.55
C SER A 310 25.79 -10.00 -14.90
N THR A 311 24.65 -10.43 -15.42
CA THR A 311 24.02 -9.77 -16.57
C THR A 311 23.47 -8.43 -16.09
N SER A 312 24.31 -7.40 -16.14
CA SER A 312 23.85 -6.02 -16.12
C SER A 312 22.97 -5.81 -17.35
N ASN A 313 21.66 -5.71 -17.16
CA ASN A 313 20.73 -5.45 -18.24
C ASN A 313 20.88 -3.97 -18.64
N SER A 314 21.62 -3.69 -19.71
CA SER A 314 21.98 -2.35 -20.19
C SER A 314 20.82 -1.55 -20.78
N ASN A 315 19.58 -2.06 -20.69
CA ASN A 315 18.41 -1.49 -21.36
C ASN A 315 17.44 -0.74 -20.42
N ASN A 316 17.63 -0.78 -19.10
CA ASN A 316 16.80 -0.02 -18.17
C ASN A 316 17.51 1.30 -17.82
N ASN A 317 17.16 2.38 -18.52
CA ASN A 317 17.56 3.76 -18.21
C ASN A 317 16.93 4.28 -16.89
N ILE A 318 16.64 3.41 -15.92
CA ILE A 318 16.05 3.80 -14.65
C ILE A 318 17.17 4.35 -13.78
N ARG A 319 17.23 5.67 -13.64
CA ARG A 319 18.11 6.34 -12.66
C ARG A 319 17.51 6.21 -11.25
N ALA A 320 17.46 4.98 -10.74
CA ALA A 320 17.05 4.72 -9.37
C ALA A 320 18.24 4.95 -8.42
N GLY A 321 18.06 5.82 -7.42
CA GLY A 321 19.03 6.04 -6.35
C GLY A 321 18.82 5.11 -5.15
N GLY A 322 19.84 4.97 -4.31
CA GLY A 322 19.71 4.28 -3.02
C GLY A 322 19.28 2.81 -3.13
N ARG A 323 18.38 2.38 -2.25
CA ARG A 323 17.90 0.97 -2.16
C ARG A 323 17.12 0.50 -3.39
N LEU A 324 16.61 1.43 -4.19
CA LEU A 324 15.84 1.12 -5.40
C LEU A 324 16.76 0.60 -6.53
N ALA A 325 18.05 0.91 -6.50
CA ALA A 325 19.03 0.36 -7.45
C ALA A 325 19.12 -1.18 -7.42
N ASP A 326 18.75 -1.81 -6.30
CA ASP A 326 18.77 -3.27 -6.10
C ASP A 326 17.42 -3.95 -6.45
N MET A 327 16.55 -3.30 -7.24
CA MET A 327 15.23 -3.86 -7.60
C MET A 327 15.31 -5.20 -8.34
N GLY A 328 16.33 -5.40 -9.19
CA GLY A 328 16.38 -6.48 -10.17
C GLY A 328 15.28 -6.32 -11.25
N VAL A 329 15.14 -7.31 -12.12
CA VAL A 329 13.95 -7.40 -12.99
C VAL A 329 12.75 -7.77 -12.12
N ILE A 330 11.67 -7.00 -12.24
CA ILE A 330 10.42 -7.26 -11.52
C ILE A 330 9.79 -8.53 -12.10
N ARG A 331 9.58 -9.53 -11.26
CA ARG A 331 8.83 -10.75 -11.57
C ARG A 331 7.82 -10.94 -10.46
N GLY A 332 6.63 -10.42 -10.69
CA GLY A 332 5.61 -10.30 -9.67
C GLY A 332 4.30 -10.97 -10.01
N THR A 333 3.44 -11.05 -9.00
CA THR A 333 2.02 -11.37 -9.15
C THR A 333 1.20 -10.27 -8.50
N ASN A 334 0.03 -10.01 -9.04
CA ASN A 334 -0.99 -9.23 -8.36
C ASN A 334 -1.60 -10.06 -7.22
N ILE A 335 -1.96 -9.38 -6.13
CA ILE A 335 -2.72 -9.90 -4.99
C ILE A 335 -4.15 -9.35 -5.09
N GLY A 336 -4.75 -9.50 -6.27
CA GLY A 336 -6.08 -8.99 -6.65
C GLY A 336 -7.22 -9.80 -6.04
N GLY A 337 -8.39 -9.19 -5.93
CA GLY A 337 -9.59 -9.78 -5.32
C GLY A 337 -9.54 -9.88 -3.78
N VAL A 338 -8.60 -9.21 -3.10
CA VAL A 338 -8.41 -9.29 -1.64
C VAL A 338 -8.99 -8.06 -0.93
N PHE A 339 -8.34 -6.90 -1.05
CA PHE A 339 -8.75 -5.63 -0.41
C PHE A 339 -9.63 -4.76 -1.31
N LEU A 340 -9.93 -5.29 -2.49
CA LEU A 340 -10.97 -4.89 -3.41
C LEU A 340 -11.48 -6.19 -4.04
N ILE A 341 -12.75 -6.53 -3.84
CA ILE A 341 -13.31 -7.79 -4.35
C ILE A 341 -13.76 -7.66 -5.81
N GLU A 342 -13.44 -8.67 -6.61
CA GLU A 342 -13.83 -8.76 -8.01
C GLU A 342 -14.64 -10.04 -8.26
N PRO A 343 -15.81 -9.96 -8.90
CA PRO A 343 -16.69 -11.11 -9.07
C PRO A 343 -16.05 -12.31 -9.76
N PHE A 344 -15.15 -12.09 -10.71
CA PHE A 344 -14.52 -13.20 -11.44
C PHE A 344 -13.38 -13.88 -10.65
N ILE A 345 -12.73 -13.16 -9.72
CA ILE A 345 -11.68 -13.70 -8.86
C ILE A 345 -12.29 -14.48 -7.69
N ARG A 346 -13.38 -13.93 -7.11
CA ARG A 346 -14.12 -14.50 -5.96
C ARG A 346 -15.61 -14.68 -6.25
N PRO A 347 -16.00 -15.49 -7.25
CA PRO A 347 -17.41 -15.73 -7.59
C PRO A 347 -18.24 -16.25 -6.41
N SER A 348 -17.65 -17.01 -5.48
CA SER A 348 -18.39 -17.51 -4.30
C SER A 348 -18.98 -16.41 -3.41
N LEU A 349 -18.36 -15.23 -3.34
CA LEU A 349 -18.93 -14.08 -2.62
C LEU A 349 -20.19 -13.54 -3.31
N PHE A 350 -20.28 -13.65 -4.63
CA PHE A 350 -21.38 -13.10 -5.41
C PHE A 350 -22.47 -14.15 -5.71
N ASP A 351 -22.15 -15.44 -5.64
CA ASP A 351 -23.06 -16.53 -5.99
C ASP A 351 -24.31 -16.59 -5.12
N GLN A 352 -24.23 -16.07 -3.89
CA GLN A 352 -25.37 -15.91 -3.00
C GLN A 352 -26.50 -15.03 -3.59
N PHE A 353 -26.18 -14.17 -4.56
CA PHE A 353 -27.14 -13.26 -5.19
C PHE A 353 -27.78 -13.82 -6.47
N ASN A 354 -27.29 -14.94 -7.02
CA ASN A 354 -27.87 -15.54 -8.24
C ASN A 354 -29.35 -15.92 -8.09
N ALA A 355 -29.82 -16.22 -6.86
CA ALA A 355 -31.21 -16.53 -6.55
C ALA A 355 -32.03 -15.31 -6.08
N SER A 356 -31.43 -14.13 -6.02
CA SER A 356 -32.06 -12.92 -5.50
C SER A 356 -33.08 -12.36 -6.50
N ALA A 357 -34.29 -12.07 -6.01
CA ALA A 357 -35.32 -11.32 -6.74
C ALA A 357 -35.14 -9.79 -6.60
N ALA A 358 -33.98 -9.32 -6.10
CA ALA A 358 -33.70 -7.90 -5.97
C ALA A 358 -33.76 -7.20 -7.33
N ALA A 359 -34.29 -5.97 -7.33
CA ALA A 359 -34.41 -5.16 -8.54
C ALA A 359 -33.05 -4.85 -9.18
N GLU A 360 -31.97 -4.82 -8.39
CA GLU A 360 -30.59 -4.64 -8.83
C GLU A 360 -29.70 -5.69 -8.16
N GLN A 361 -28.90 -6.39 -8.97
CA GLN A 361 -27.92 -7.37 -8.52
C GLN A 361 -26.63 -6.66 -8.09
N PRO A 362 -25.92 -7.12 -7.04
CA PRO A 362 -24.63 -6.57 -6.68
C PRO A 362 -23.58 -6.96 -7.72
N VAL A 363 -22.97 -5.95 -8.34
CA VAL A 363 -22.07 -6.09 -9.50
C VAL A 363 -20.63 -5.70 -9.18
N ASP A 364 -20.38 -5.19 -7.97
CA ASP A 364 -19.11 -4.67 -7.48
C ASP A 364 -19.12 -4.64 -5.93
N GLU A 365 -18.02 -4.23 -5.30
CA GLU A 365 -17.92 -4.18 -3.83
C GLU A 365 -18.86 -3.12 -3.20
N TRP A 366 -19.13 -2.02 -3.89
CA TRP A 366 -20.07 -0.98 -3.43
C TRP A 366 -21.47 -1.56 -3.26
N THR A 367 -22.00 -2.17 -4.32
CA THR A 367 -23.34 -2.76 -4.34
C THR A 367 -23.42 -4.05 -3.52
N PHE A 368 -22.34 -4.83 -3.44
CA PHE A 368 -22.21 -5.96 -2.50
C PHE A 368 -22.42 -5.50 -1.05
N SER A 369 -21.69 -4.47 -0.64
CA SER A 369 -21.76 -3.94 0.73
C SER A 369 -23.11 -3.30 1.02
N ALA A 370 -23.70 -2.63 0.02
CA ALA A 370 -25.05 -2.04 0.14
C ALA A 370 -26.13 -3.12 0.29
N ALA A 371 -26.05 -4.22 -0.47
CA ALA A 371 -27.03 -5.30 -0.44
C ALA A 371 -27.02 -6.08 0.88
N LEU A 372 -25.85 -6.29 1.48
CA LEU A 372 -25.70 -7.01 2.76
C LEU A 372 -25.89 -6.10 3.98
N GLY A 373 -25.58 -4.81 3.84
CA GLY A 373 -25.42 -3.89 4.96
C GLY A 373 -24.08 -4.07 5.70
N LYS A 374 -23.61 -3.01 6.38
CA LYS A 374 -22.24 -2.93 6.91
C LYS A 374 -21.84 -4.09 7.84
N ALA A 375 -22.76 -4.59 8.67
CA ALA A 375 -22.43 -5.64 9.64
C ALA A 375 -22.12 -6.98 8.96
N GLU A 376 -22.97 -7.41 8.02
CA GLU A 376 -22.78 -8.68 7.33
C GLU A 376 -21.68 -8.58 6.26
N ALA A 377 -21.60 -7.44 5.55
CA ALA A 377 -20.50 -7.17 4.63
C ALA A 377 -19.14 -7.26 5.35
N ARG A 378 -19.02 -6.64 6.53
CA ARG A 378 -17.80 -6.73 7.35
C ARG A 378 -17.48 -8.17 7.74
N ARG A 379 -18.48 -8.93 8.22
CA ARG A 379 -18.26 -10.32 8.65
C ARG A 379 -17.71 -11.18 7.49
N GLN A 380 -18.31 -11.08 6.30
CA GLN A 380 -17.87 -11.84 5.13
C GLN A 380 -16.51 -11.36 4.61
N LEU A 381 -16.25 -10.05 4.60
CA LEU A 381 -14.99 -9.49 4.12
C LEU A 381 -13.83 -9.75 5.09
N GLU A 382 -14.04 -9.71 6.40
CA GLU A 382 -13.02 -10.09 7.39
C GLU A 382 -12.67 -11.58 7.28
N GLU A 383 -13.66 -12.47 7.10
CA GLU A 383 -13.42 -13.90 6.83
C GLU A 383 -12.62 -14.10 5.52
N HIS A 384 -12.95 -13.34 4.48
CA HIS A 384 -12.24 -13.36 3.20
C HIS A 384 -10.80 -12.84 3.31
N TRP A 385 -10.58 -11.69 3.92
CA TRP A 385 -9.24 -11.13 4.17
C TRP A 385 -8.38 -12.04 5.04
N ASP A 386 -9.01 -12.80 5.95
CA ASP A 386 -8.31 -13.72 6.84
C ASP A 386 -7.81 -14.97 6.10
N THR A 387 -8.54 -15.45 5.10
CA THR A 387 -8.36 -16.81 4.54
C THR A 387 -7.95 -16.86 3.07
N PHE A 388 -8.22 -15.82 2.28
CA PHE A 388 -7.98 -15.85 0.84
C PHE A 388 -6.52 -15.61 0.44
N VAL A 389 -5.72 -14.95 1.29
CA VAL A 389 -4.26 -14.92 1.14
C VAL A 389 -3.66 -15.48 2.42
N THR A 390 -2.68 -16.37 2.28
CA THR A 390 -1.96 -16.95 3.43
C THR A 390 -0.46 -16.83 3.22
N ARG A 391 0.30 -17.01 4.31
CA ARG A 391 1.75 -17.01 4.29
C ARG A 391 2.32 -18.03 3.30
N GLU A 392 1.73 -19.22 3.24
CA GLU A 392 2.18 -20.34 2.38
C GLU A 392 2.05 -20.00 0.90
N HIS A 393 1.05 -19.18 0.51
CA HIS A 393 0.94 -18.70 -0.86
C HIS A 393 2.15 -17.84 -1.23
N LEU A 394 2.56 -16.92 -0.36
CA LEU A 394 3.72 -16.05 -0.59
C LEU A 394 5.03 -16.84 -0.63
N GLU A 395 5.20 -17.79 0.28
CA GLU A 395 6.35 -18.69 0.29
C GLU A 395 6.41 -19.54 -1.00
N SER A 396 5.26 -20.02 -1.49
CA SER A 396 5.17 -20.80 -2.73
C SER A 396 5.51 -19.96 -3.97
N MET A 397 5.04 -18.71 -4.03
CA MET A 397 5.39 -17.78 -5.11
C MET A 397 6.89 -17.43 -5.06
N ALA A 398 7.43 -17.12 -3.88
CA ALA A 398 8.87 -16.88 -3.72
C ALA A 398 9.69 -18.11 -4.16
N ALA A 399 9.24 -19.32 -3.82
CA ALA A 399 9.88 -20.57 -4.24
C ALA A 399 9.75 -20.86 -5.76
N SER A 400 8.76 -20.29 -6.45
CA SER A 400 8.69 -20.31 -7.92
C SER A 400 9.55 -19.22 -8.58
N GLY A 401 10.22 -18.39 -7.79
CA GLY A 401 11.14 -17.34 -8.22
C GLY A 401 10.47 -15.98 -8.49
N ILE A 402 9.25 -15.78 -7.98
CA ILE A 402 8.65 -14.44 -7.83
C ILE A 402 9.45 -13.65 -6.79
N ASN A 403 9.70 -12.37 -7.08
CA ASN A 403 10.47 -11.47 -6.22
C ASN A 403 9.71 -10.18 -5.85
N TRP A 404 8.52 -9.97 -6.42
CA TRP A 404 7.64 -8.84 -6.14
C TRP A 404 6.18 -9.28 -5.98
N ILE A 405 5.38 -8.52 -5.24
CA ILE A 405 3.91 -8.61 -5.28
C ILE A 405 3.31 -7.21 -5.40
N ARG A 406 2.21 -7.08 -6.15
CA ARG A 406 1.41 -5.86 -6.27
C ARG A 406 0.12 -6.03 -5.49
N ILE A 407 -0.22 -5.09 -4.61
CA ILE A 407 -1.36 -5.17 -3.70
C ILE A 407 -2.39 -4.09 -4.07
N PRO A 408 -3.46 -4.44 -4.81
CA PRO A 408 -4.61 -3.56 -5.05
C PRO A 408 -5.36 -3.22 -3.76
N ILE A 409 -5.59 -1.94 -3.51
CA ILE A 409 -6.32 -1.43 -2.33
C ILE A 409 -7.27 -0.31 -2.77
N GLY A 410 -8.55 -0.41 -2.38
CA GLY A 410 -9.53 0.66 -2.59
C GLY A 410 -9.34 1.85 -1.63
N TYR A 411 -9.67 3.08 -2.06
CA TYR A 411 -9.54 4.28 -1.21
C TYR A 411 -10.28 4.17 0.13
N TRP A 412 -11.36 3.39 0.21
CA TRP A 412 -12.17 3.21 1.41
C TRP A 412 -11.41 2.54 2.56
N ALA A 413 -10.29 1.86 2.29
CA ALA A 413 -9.39 1.39 3.34
C ALA A 413 -8.74 2.54 4.13
N PHE A 414 -8.67 3.74 3.54
CA PHE A 414 -7.97 4.91 4.10
C PHE A 414 -8.88 6.11 4.36
N ASN A 415 -9.88 6.35 3.50
CA ASN A 415 -10.77 7.51 3.52
C ASN A 415 -12.22 7.08 3.24
N LEU A 416 -12.80 6.29 4.14
CA LEU A 416 -14.22 5.93 4.12
C LEU A 416 -15.07 7.04 4.75
N THR A 417 -16.17 7.43 4.09
CA THR A 417 -17.18 8.32 4.68
C THR A 417 -18.43 7.55 5.11
N ALA A 418 -19.25 8.16 5.97
CA ALA A 418 -20.40 7.50 6.58
C ALA A 418 -21.52 7.17 5.59
N ASP A 419 -21.60 7.92 4.48
CA ASP A 419 -22.58 7.77 3.40
C ASP A 419 -22.22 6.67 2.39
N GLU A 420 -21.01 6.14 2.44
CA GLU A 420 -20.55 5.07 1.55
C GLU A 420 -20.88 3.69 2.14
N PRO A 421 -21.34 2.72 1.31
CA PRO A 421 -21.75 1.41 1.79
C PRO A 421 -20.58 0.49 2.15
N PHE A 422 -19.37 0.79 1.67
CA PHE A 422 -18.15 0.03 1.97
C PHE A 422 -17.93 -0.17 3.47
N VAL A 423 -17.09 -1.17 3.78
CA VAL A 423 -16.55 -1.43 5.11
C VAL A 423 -15.04 -1.18 5.11
N ASP A 424 -14.55 -0.63 6.22
CA ASP A 424 -13.12 -0.49 6.51
C ASP A 424 -12.63 -1.69 7.34
N GLY A 425 -11.32 -1.78 7.56
CA GLY A 425 -10.69 -2.85 8.35
C GLY A 425 -9.62 -3.64 7.60
N GLN A 426 -9.31 -3.27 6.36
CA GLN A 426 -8.31 -3.92 5.50
C GLN A 426 -6.89 -3.76 6.04
N ILE A 427 -6.56 -2.62 6.66
CA ILE A 427 -5.18 -2.24 6.98
C ILE A 427 -4.42 -3.29 7.81
N PRO A 428 -4.97 -3.84 8.92
CA PRO A 428 -4.28 -4.92 9.64
C PRO A 428 -3.92 -6.14 8.76
N TYR A 429 -4.75 -6.49 7.78
CA TYR A 429 -4.50 -7.59 6.86
C TYR A 429 -3.48 -7.22 5.77
N VAL A 430 -3.51 -5.97 5.28
CA VAL A 430 -2.45 -5.43 4.42
C VAL A 430 -1.11 -5.51 5.13
N GLU A 431 -1.03 -5.08 6.38
CA GLU A 431 0.20 -5.10 7.18
C GLU A 431 0.70 -6.51 7.49
N ARG A 432 -0.23 -7.44 7.78
CA ARG A 432 0.10 -8.85 7.92
C ARG A 432 0.72 -9.40 6.63
N LEU A 433 0.14 -9.06 5.48
CA LEU A 433 0.66 -9.42 4.16
C LEU A 433 2.05 -8.81 3.89
N LEU A 434 2.28 -7.54 4.26
CA LEU A 434 3.59 -6.90 4.19
C LEU A 434 4.63 -7.63 5.06
N GLY A 435 4.25 -8.06 6.26
CA GLY A 435 5.11 -8.88 7.14
C GLY A 435 5.47 -10.22 6.52
N TRP A 436 4.49 -10.93 5.95
CA TRP A 436 4.75 -12.19 5.23
C TRP A 436 5.62 -11.98 3.98
N ALA A 437 5.42 -10.89 3.24
CA ALA A 437 6.25 -10.55 2.09
C ALA A 437 7.71 -10.30 2.51
N GLN A 438 7.91 -9.56 3.62
CA GLN A 438 9.24 -9.32 4.17
C GLN A 438 9.93 -10.63 4.59
N ASP A 439 9.22 -11.52 5.29
CA ASP A 439 9.72 -12.85 5.69
C ASP A 439 10.11 -13.71 4.48
N ALA A 440 9.32 -13.64 3.39
CA ALA A 440 9.57 -14.37 2.15
C ALA A 440 10.62 -13.72 1.24
N GLY A 441 11.14 -12.53 1.61
CA GLY A 441 12.08 -11.76 0.79
C GLY A 441 11.47 -11.14 -0.47
N LEU A 442 10.14 -10.98 -0.50
CA LEU A 442 9.39 -10.36 -1.58
C LEU A 442 9.39 -8.83 -1.41
N LYS A 443 9.52 -8.11 -2.51
CA LYS A 443 9.28 -6.66 -2.56
C LYS A 443 7.80 -6.39 -2.83
N VAL A 444 7.30 -5.23 -2.41
CA VAL A 444 5.88 -4.88 -2.52
C VAL A 444 5.67 -3.58 -3.29
N GLU A 445 4.71 -3.59 -4.20
CA GLU A 445 4.03 -2.42 -4.72
C GLU A 445 2.65 -2.29 -4.05
N LEU A 446 2.37 -1.12 -3.47
CA LEU A 446 1.02 -0.77 -3.02
C LEU A 446 0.30 0.00 -4.12
N ASP A 447 -0.90 -0.43 -4.49
CA ASP A 447 -1.66 0.14 -5.61
C ASP A 447 -3.00 0.70 -5.16
N LEU A 448 -3.21 2.00 -5.37
CA LEU A 448 -4.52 2.61 -5.20
C LEU A 448 -5.42 2.22 -6.37
N HIS A 449 -6.19 1.15 -6.17
CA HIS A 449 -6.90 0.49 -7.25
C HIS A 449 -8.28 1.10 -7.56
N GLY A 450 -8.85 1.84 -6.60
CA GLY A 450 -10.13 2.52 -6.76
C GLY A 450 -10.11 3.93 -6.18
N ALA A 451 -10.66 4.90 -6.92
CA ALA A 451 -10.86 6.28 -6.48
C ALA A 451 -12.34 6.61 -6.22
N PRO A 452 -12.66 7.60 -5.36
CA PRO A 452 -14.02 8.05 -5.12
C PRO A 452 -14.74 8.45 -6.42
N GLY A 453 -15.93 7.91 -6.63
CA GLY A 453 -16.72 8.12 -7.84
C GLY A 453 -16.24 7.32 -9.06
N SER A 454 -15.26 6.43 -8.92
CA SER A 454 -14.63 5.63 -9.97
C SER A 454 -13.89 6.43 -11.04
N GLN A 455 -12.67 5.98 -11.33
CA GLN A 455 -11.79 6.54 -12.35
C GLN A 455 -12.00 5.92 -13.74
N ASN A 456 -12.61 4.74 -13.83
CA ASN A 456 -12.74 3.96 -15.07
C ASN A 456 -14.15 3.42 -15.34
N GLY A 457 -15.01 3.36 -14.31
CA GLY A 457 -16.36 2.85 -14.37
C GLY A 457 -16.45 1.32 -14.37
N TYR A 458 -15.36 0.63 -14.05
CA TYR A 458 -15.28 -0.82 -13.95
C TYR A 458 -15.63 -1.29 -12.52
N ASP A 459 -16.00 -2.56 -12.39
CA ASP A 459 -16.24 -3.20 -11.09
C ASP A 459 -14.94 -3.29 -10.27
N ASN A 460 -13.80 -3.47 -10.94
CA ASN A 460 -12.47 -3.46 -10.34
C ASN A 460 -12.07 -2.11 -9.70
N SER A 461 -12.79 -1.00 -9.94
CA SER A 461 -12.58 0.23 -9.15
C SER A 461 -13.41 0.27 -7.86
N GLY A 462 -14.16 -0.79 -7.58
CA GLY A 462 -15.09 -0.94 -6.46
C GLY A 462 -16.51 -0.42 -6.72
N HIS A 463 -16.75 0.32 -7.82
CA HIS A 463 -18.06 0.90 -8.13
C HIS A 463 -18.23 1.13 -9.63
N ARG A 464 -18.98 0.22 -10.27
CA ARG A 464 -19.25 0.18 -11.71
C ARG A 464 -20.34 1.19 -12.07
N VAL A 465 -19.93 2.40 -12.40
CA VAL A 465 -20.81 3.51 -12.81
C VAL A 465 -20.23 4.29 -13.99
N SER A 466 -20.97 5.24 -14.55
CA SER A 466 -20.32 6.26 -15.39
C SER A 466 -19.29 7.00 -14.53
N PRO A 467 -18.00 7.02 -14.88
CA PRO A 467 -16.97 7.50 -13.97
C PRO A 467 -17.20 8.97 -13.58
N GLN A 468 -17.03 9.29 -12.30
CA GLN A 468 -17.28 10.61 -11.70
C GLN A 468 -16.04 11.23 -11.03
N TRP A 469 -14.91 10.52 -10.98
CA TRP A 469 -13.72 10.91 -10.23
C TRP A 469 -13.29 12.38 -10.40
N LEU A 470 -13.02 12.85 -11.63
CA LEU A 470 -12.54 14.22 -11.85
C LEU A 470 -13.64 15.30 -11.92
N TYR A 471 -14.91 14.95 -11.70
CA TYR A 471 -15.98 15.97 -11.70
C TYR A 471 -15.99 16.86 -10.47
N SER A 472 -15.41 16.40 -9.36
CA SER A 472 -15.30 17.21 -8.15
C SER A 472 -13.88 17.19 -7.61
N ARG A 473 -13.40 18.36 -7.19
CA ARG A 473 -12.14 18.48 -6.45
C ARG A 473 -12.16 17.65 -5.16
N ALA A 474 -13.33 17.50 -4.54
CA ALA A 474 -13.50 16.68 -3.34
C ALA A 474 -13.13 15.20 -3.57
N ASN A 475 -13.50 14.60 -4.70
CA ASN A 475 -13.08 13.24 -5.03
C ASN A 475 -11.56 13.15 -5.19
N VAL A 476 -10.96 14.10 -5.90
CA VAL A 476 -9.50 14.16 -6.10
C VAL A 476 -8.76 14.35 -4.77
N ASP A 477 -9.25 15.24 -3.90
CA ASP A 477 -8.65 15.47 -2.57
C ASP A 477 -8.74 14.21 -1.70
N ARG A 478 -9.84 13.46 -1.77
CA ARG A 478 -9.98 12.17 -1.09
C ARG A 478 -9.05 11.10 -1.68
N THR A 479 -8.82 11.10 -3.00
CA THR A 479 -7.79 10.25 -3.63
C THR A 479 -6.40 10.60 -3.12
N LEU A 480 -6.06 11.90 -3.03
CA LEU A 480 -4.77 12.35 -2.49
C LEU A 480 -4.61 12.03 -0.99
N ASP A 481 -5.67 12.15 -0.19
CA ASP A 481 -5.63 11.75 1.23
C ASP A 481 -5.42 10.24 1.39
N ALA A 482 -6.06 9.42 0.55
CA ALA A 482 -5.80 7.97 0.52
C ALA A 482 -4.35 7.67 0.11
N LEU A 483 -3.81 8.36 -0.91
CA LEU A 483 -2.41 8.26 -1.31
C LEU A 483 -1.45 8.68 -0.21
N GLN A 484 -1.75 9.75 0.53
CA GLN A 484 -0.95 10.18 1.68
C GLN A 484 -0.86 9.07 2.71
N LYS A 485 -2.00 8.50 3.13
CA LYS A 485 -2.03 7.41 4.12
C LYS A 485 -1.35 6.14 3.62
N MET A 486 -1.51 5.80 2.35
CA MET A 486 -0.80 4.69 1.73
C MET A 486 0.72 4.95 1.66
N THR A 487 1.14 6.20 1.46
CA THR A 487 2.56 6.61 1.50
C THR A 487 3.11 6.57 2.92
N GLU A 488 2.32 6.96 3.94
CA GLU A 488 2.70 6.78 5.35
C GLU A 488 2.94 5.30 5.67
N LEU A 489 2.07 4.41 5.16
CA LEU A 489 2.23 2.97 5.30
C LEU A 489 3.51 2.48 4.60
N ALA A 490 3.78 2.95 3.38
CA ALA A 490 5.00 2.62 2.64
C ALA A 490 6.28 3.09 3.36
N VAL A 491 6.27 4.28 3.96
CA VAL A 491 7.38 4.78 4.78
C VAL A 491 7.58 3.90 6.01
N GLU A 492 6.50 3.47 6.65
CA GLU A 492 6.59 2.61 7.82
C GLU A 492 7.13 1.21 7.48
N TRP A 493 6.76 0.70 6.31
CA TRP A 493 7.20 -0.59 5.78
C TRP A 493 8.28 -0.42 4.72
N SER A 494 9.17 0.56 4.91
CA SER A 494 10.21 0.94 3.95
C SER A 494 11.26 -0.15 3.70
N ASP A 495 11.31 -1.23 4.49
CA ASP A 495 12.15 -2.39 4.18
C ASP A 495 11.55 -3.31 3.11
N VAL A 496 10.23 -3.25 2.89
CA VAL A 496 9.49 -4.20 2.03
C VAL A 496 8.65 -3.54 0.94
N VAL A 497 8.11 -2.32 1.16
CA VAL A 497 7.34 -1.59 0.14
C VAL A 497 8.30 -0.78 -0.72
N TYR A 498 8.46 -1.14 -1.98
CA TYR A 498 9.37 -0.51 -2.94
C TYR A 498 8.66 0.35 -3.98
N GLY A 499 7.35 0.21 -4.17
CA GLY A 499 6.59 0.96 -5.15
C GLY A 499 5.25 1.44 -4.62
N ILE A 500 4.81 2.59 -5.12
CA ILE A 500 3.45 3.09 -4.94
C ILE A 500 2.87 3.39 -6.32
N GLN A 501 1.82 2.66 -6.69
CA GLN A 501 1.01 2.93 -7.86
C GLN A 501 -0.09 3.93 -7.52
N ILE A 502 -0.06 5.05 -8.23
CA ILE A 502 -0.79 6.26 -7.87
C ILE A 502 -2.29 6.13 -8.11
N LEU A 503 -2.66 5.52 -9.23
CA LEU A 503 -4.04 5.19 -9.51
C LEU A 503 -4.11 4.14 -10.62
N ASN A 504 -4.80 3.05 -10.36
CA ASN A 504 -5.05 2.03 -11.36
C ASN A 504 -5.98 2.53 -12.48
N GLU A 505 -5.60 2.28 -13.73
CA GLU A 505 -6.50 2.35 -14.89
C GLU A 505 -7.38 3.62 -15.07
N PRO A 506 -6.94 4.88 -14.84
CA PRO A 506 -7.84 6.01 -15.06
C PRO A 506 -8.19 6.15 -16.55
N SER A 507 -9.49 6.29 -16.83
CA SER A 507 -10.02 6.15 -18.19
C SER A 507 -9.83 7.40 -19.07
N ARG A 508 -9.05 7.27 -20.15
CA ARG A 508 -8.87 8.35 -21.14
C ARG A 508 -10.10 8.68 -21.99
N TRP A 509 -11.07 7.77 -22.08
CA TRP A 509 -12.33 8.04 -22.80
C TRP A 509 -13.26 8.96 -22.01
N LYS A 510 -13.08 9.02 -20.67
CA LYS A 510 -13.84 9.93 -19.82
C LYS A 510 -13.08 11.23 -19.55
N TRP A 511 -11.77 11.12 -19.30
CA TRP A 511 -10.95 12.21 -18.83
C TRP A 511 -9.87 12.56 -19.84
N PRO A 512 -9.67 13.86 -20.16
CA PRO A 512 -8.51 14.28 -20.91
C PRO A 512 -7.22 13.87 -20.18
N VAL A 513 -6.27 13.28 -20.90
CA VAL A 513 -4.97 12.86 -20.32
C VAL A 513 -4.26 14.03 -19.64
N SER A 514 -4.45 15.27 -20.12
CA SER A 514 -3.91 16.48 -19.48
C SER A 514 -4.40 16.70 -18.06
N ASP A 515 -5.63 16.30 -17.73
CA ASP A 515 -6.18 16.45 -16.38
C ASP A 515 -5.71 15.33 -15.46
N ILE A 516 -5.56 14.11 -15.98
CA ILE A 516 -4.92 13.00 -15.26
C ILE A 516 -3.45 13.36 -14.93
N LEU A 517 -2.73 13.96 -15.88
CA LEU A 517 -1.36 14.44 -15.66
C LEU A 517 -1.27 15.52 -14.58
N LYS A 518 -2.25 16.42 -14.44
CA LYS A 518 -2.28 17.39 -13.34
C LYS A 518 -2.38 16.66 -11.99
N PHE A 519 -3.26 15.67 -11.90
CA PHE A 519 -3.37 14.84 -10.69
C PHE A 519 -2.08 14.08 -10.40
N TYR A 520 -1.45 13.43 -11.39
CA TYR A 520 -0.16 12.75 -11.18
C TYR A 520 0.94 13.70 -10.72
N ASN A 521 0.98 14.94 -11.20
CA ASN A 521 1.94 15.93 -10.70
C ASN A 521 1.66 16.33 -9.24
N GLU A 522 0.39 16.53 -8.86
CA GLU A 522 0.02 16.78 -7.46
C GLU A 522 0.40 15.60 -6.55
N ALA A 523 0.14 14.37 -7.00
CA ALA A 523 0.49 13.15 -6.28
C ALA A 523 2.01 12.96 -6.18
N TYR A 524 2.77 13.35 -7.21
CA TYR A 524 4.23 13.29 -7.19
C TYR A 524 4.82 14.20 -6.10
N GLU A 525 4.38 15.45 -6.03
CA GLU A 525 4.81 16.39 -4.98
C GLU A 525 4.42 15.87 -3.59
N LEU A 526 3.24 15.26 -3.45
CA LEU A 526 2.79 14.65 -2.20
C LEU A 526 3.72 13.49 -1.78
N VAL A 527 3.96 12.52 -2.65
CA VAL A 527 4.80 11.35 -2.34
C VAL A 527 6.24 11.76 -2.06
N ARG A 528 6.82 12.62 -2.90
CA ARG A 528 8.21 13.09 -2.74
C ARG A 528 8.39 14.04 -1.56
N GLY A 529 7.34 14.74 -1.13
CA GLY A 529 7.34 15.48 0.13
C GLY A 529 7.47 14.57 1.36
N MET A 530 7.23 13.27 1.22
CA MET A 530 7.26 12.28 2.30
C MET A 530 8.42 11.31 2.19
N THR A 531 8.77 10.85 0.97
CA THR A 531 9.83 9.88 0.74
C THR A 531 10.34 9.84 -0.70
N ASP A 532 11.65 9.65 -0.85
CA ASP A 532 12.32 9.35 -2.12
C ASP A 532 12.58 7.85 -2.31
N ASP A 533 12.34 7.04 -1.28
CA ASP A 533 12.74 5.64 -1.20
C ASP A 533 11.71 4.67 -1.80
N VAL A 534 10.78 5.16 -2.63
CA VAL A 534 9.80 4.33 -3.36
C VAL A 534 9.75 4.72 -4.84
N TYR A 535 9.47 3.73 -5.69
CA TYR A 535 9.06 3.99 -7.06
C TYR A 535 7.71 4.71 -7.08
N PHE A 536 7.66 5.83 -7.81
CA PHE A 536 6.44 6.53 -8.14
C PHE A 536 5.89 5.93 -9.44
N MET A 537 4.82 5.15 -9.34
CA MET A 537 4.31 4.35 -10.45
C MET A 537 2.98 4.91 -10.95
N VAL A 538 2.84 5.09 -12.26
CA VAL A 538 1.64 5.65 -12.88
C VAL A 538 1.15 4.76 -14.00
N HIS A 539 -0.15 4.50 -14.03
CA HIS A 539 -0.78 3.78 -15.14
C HIS A 539 -0.83 4.63 -16.43
N ASP A 540 -0.67 3.98 -17.59
CA ASP A 540 -0.65 4.57 -18.94
C ASP A 540 -1.98 5.13 -19.45
N THR A 541 -3.05 5.01 -18.68
CA THR A 541 -4.40 5.50 -18.99
C THR A 541 -5.00 4.94 -20.28
N PHE A 542 -4.63 3.71 -20.64
CA PHE A 542 -5.00 3.03 -21.88
C PHE A 542 -4.42 3.67 -23.15
N LEU A 543 -3.23 4.26 -23.02
CA LEU A 543 -2.39 4.66 -24.14
C LEU A 543 -1.18 3.73 -24.24
N SER A 544 -0.63 3.55 -25.44
CA SER A 544 0.68 2.92 -25.56
C SER A 544 1.72 3.78 -24.81
N PRO A 545 2.65 3.19 -24.04
CA PRO A 545 3.73 3.95 -23.40
C PRO A 545 4.47 4.87 -24.38
N SER A 546 4.70 4.45 -25.62
CA SER A 546 5.28 5.31 -26.67
C SER A 546 4.59 6.66 -26.83
N ASP A 547 3.26 6.72 -26.67
CA ASP A 547 2.46 7.94 -26.84
C ASP A 547 2.60 8.87 -25.63
N TRP A 548 2.84 8.31 -24.44
CA TRP A 548 3.17 9.08 -23.24
C TRP A 548 4.47 9.86 -23.38
N GLY A 549 5.42 9.37 -24.17
CA GLY A 549 6.70 10.04 -24.38
C GLY A 549 6.56 11.48 -24.91
N MET A 550 5.50 11.76 -25.67
CA MET A 550 5.24 13.11 -26.18
C MET A 550 4.41 13.97 -25.21
N LEU A 551 3.67 13.34 -24.29
CA LEU A 551 2.72 14.01 -23.39
C LEU A 551 3.34 14.37 -22.04
N VAL A 552 4.31 13.56 -21.57
CA VAL A 552 5.00 13.79 -20.31
C VAL A 552 6.20 14.71 -20.50
N ASN A 553 6.07 15.91 -19.92
CA ASN A 553 7.17 16.85 -19.71
C ASN A 553 7.66 16.86 -18.25
N ALA A 554 7.24 15.89 -17.44
CA ALA A 554 7.61 15.80 -16.03
C ALA A 554 8.96 15.11 -15.85
N SER A 555 9.80 15.68 -14.96
CA SER A 555 11.09 15.13 -14.56
C SER A 555 10.95 14.30 -13.29
N TRP A 556 10.06 13.31 -13.28
CA TRP A 556 9.86 12.47 -12.10
C TRP A 556 11.10 11.61 -11.83
N ALA A 557 11.60 11.68 -10.60
CA ALA A 557 12.66 10.82 -10.10
C ALA A 557 12.08 9.49 -9.60
N ASN A 558 12.86 8.41 -9.72
CA ASN A 558 12.48 7.06 -9.30
C ASN A 558 11.06 6.69 -9.77
N ALA A 559 10.77 6.82 -11.06
CA ALA A 559 9.43 6.64 -11.60
C ALA A 559 9.34 5.47 -12.59
N LEU A 560 8.19 4.79 -12.59
CA LEU A 560 7.84 3.74 -13.53
C LEU A 560 6.49 4.05 -14.18
N MET A 561 6.39 3.75 -15.47
CA MET A 561 5.14 3.67 -16.22
C MET A 561 4.64 2.24 -16.13
N ASP A 562 3.41 2.09 -15.65
CA ASP A 562 2.68 0.84 -15.62
C ASP A 562 1.77 0.74 -16.84
N THR A 563 1.86 -0.38 -17.56
CA THR A 563 1.01 -0.70 -18.71
C THR A 563 0.36 -2.07 -18.55
N HIS A 564 -0.90 -2.18 -18.95
CA HIS A 564 -1.67 -3.41 -18.86
C HIS A 564 -1.88 -4.01 -20.25
N ILE A 565 -1.57 -5.29 -20.42
CA ILE A 565 -1.60 -5.96 -21.73
C ILE A 565 -2.47 -7.20 -21.68
N TYR A 566 -3.60 -7.12 -22.38
CA TYR A 566 -4.60 -8.17 -22.51
C TYR A 566 -5.01 -8.36 -23.98
N GLN A 567 -5.37 -9.58 -24.37
CA GLN A 567 -5.73 -9.91 -25.76
C GLN A 567 -7.11 -10.58 -25.89
N MET A 568 -8.14 -10.04 -25.21
CA MET A 568 -9.49 -10.62 -25.24
C MET A 568 -10.64 -9.62 -25.05
N PHE A 569 -10.38 -8.41 -24.55
CA PHE A 569 -11.43 -7.41 -24.28
C PHE A 569 -11.87 -6.59 -25.51
N ASP A 570 -11.39 -6.96 -26.70
CA ASP A 570 -11.71 -6.32 -27.98
C ASP A 570 -12.37 -7.34 -28.93
N ASN A 571 -13.39 -6.89 -29.66
CA ASN A 571 -14.20 -7.73 -30.54
C ASN A 571 -13.40 -8.33 -31.70
N TYR A 572 -12.32 -7.68 -32.16
CA TYR A 572 -11.45 -8.24 -33.19
C TYR A 572 -10.38 -9.14 -32.56
N ILE A 573 -9.74 -8.70 -31.48
CA ILE A 573 -8.64 -9.48 -30.86
C ILE A 573 -9.14 -10.84 -30.34
N VAL A 574 -10.36 -10.91 -29.79
CA VAL A 574 -10.94 -12.18 -29.30
C VAL A 574 -11.21 -13.21 -30.43
N THR A 575 -11.20 -12.77 -31.70
CA THR A 575 -11.39 -13.65 -32.88
C THR A 575 -10.10 -14.32 -33.34
N LEU A 576 -8.95 -13.90 -32.77
CA LEU A 576 -7.66 -14.44 -33.18
C LEU A 576 -7.54 -15.90 -32.75
N ASN A 577 -6.84 -16.68 -33.56
CA ASN A 577 -6.44 -18.02 -33.16
C ASN A 577 -5.17 -17.97 -32.30
N GLU A 578 -4.86 -19.10 -31.67
CA GLU A 578 -3.72 -19.29 -30.78
C GLU A 578 -2.38 -18.79 -31.36
N SER A 579 -2.08 -19.13 -32.62
CA SER A 579 -0.84 -18.66 -33.28
C SER A 579 -0.82 -17.15 -33.46
N ALA A 580 -1.97 -16.55 -33.80
CA ALA A 580 -2.07 -15.11 -34.00
C ALA A 580 -1.92 -14.32 -32.70
N HIS A 581 -2.35 -14.87 -31.56
CA HIS A 581 -2.07 -14.27 -30.24
C HIS A 581 -0.58 -14.22 -29.93
N ILE A 582 0.15 -15.31 -30.20
CA ILE A 582 1.61 -15.36 -30.04
C ILE A 582 2.29 -14.32 -30.95
N ASP A 583 1.88 -14.24 -32.22
CA ASP A 583 2.40 -13.24 -33.17
C ASP A 583 2.10 -11.79 -32.69
N MET A 584 0.95 -11.56 -32.06
CA MET A 584 0.55 -10.25 -31.55
C MET A 584 1.43 -9.74 -30.40
N VAL A 585 2.01 -10.64 -29.58
CA VAL A 585 2.95 -10.25 -28.52
C VAL A 585 4.12 -9.43 -29.07
N ALA A 586 4.69 -9.85 -30.21
CA ALA A 586 5.78 -9.12 -30.84
C ALA A 586 5.35 -7.72 -31.33
N THR A 587 4.11 -7.58 -31.81
CA THR A 587 3.55 -6.30 -32.23
C THR A 587 3.36 -5.35 -31.03
N MET A 588 2.80 -5.85 -29.93
CA MET A 588 2.61 -5.07 -28.70
C MET A 588 3.93 -4.67 -28.06
N ALA A 589 4.97 -5.51 -28.19
CA ALA A 589 6.31 -5.20 -27.69
C ALA A 589 6.87 -3.88 -28.25
N GLU A 590 6.55 -3.52 -29.50
CA GLU A 590 7.05 -2.27 -30.10
C GLU A 590 6.53 -1.01 -29.38
N GLY A 591 5.29 -1.04 -28.88
CA GLY A 591 4.69 0.10 -28.17
C GLY A 591 5.30 0.35 -26.79
N VAL A 592 5.76 -0.71 -26.13
CA VAL A 592 6.30 -0.65 -24.76
C VAL A 592 7.82 -0.51 -24.71
N THR A 593 8.55 -0.95 -25.74
CA THR A 593 10.03 -0.86 -25.78
C THR A 593 10.55 0.43 -26.41
N ARG A 594 9.72 1.14 -27.19
CA ARG A 594 10.09 2.44 -27.82
C ARG A 594 9.85 3.66 -26.94
N PHE A 595 9.50 3.46 -25.67
CA PHE A 595 9.35 4.55 -24.72
C PHE A 595 10.71 5.15 -24.35
N ASP A 596 11.12 6.20 -25.06
CA ASP A 596 12.40 6.88 -24.82
C ASP A 596 12.22 8.10 -23.91
N LYS A 597 12.14 7.84 -22.60
CA LYS A 597 12.36 8.86 -21.56
C LYS A 597 13.44 8.37 -20.61
N ALA A 598 14.60 9.03 -20.65
CA ALA A 598 15.81 8.66 -19.91
C ALA A 598 15.70 8.60 -18.36
N SER A 599 14.49 8.73 -17.79
CA SER A 599 14.22 8.72 -16.34
C SER A 599 12.99 7.92 -15.90
N ILE A 600 12.20 7.34 -16.81
CA ILE A 600 10.99 6.55 -16.47
C ILE A 600 11.09 5.18 -17.13
N GLY A 601 11.11 4.11 -16.33
CA GLY A 601 11.07 2.73 -16.84
C GLY A 601 9.65 2.28 -17.15
N VAL A 602 9.47 1.23 -17.95
CA VAL A 602 8.15 0.62 -18.21
C VAL A 602 8.08 -0.73 -17.52
N VAL A 603 6.99 -1.00 -16.80
CA VAL A 603 6.64 -2.31 -16.22
C VAL A 603 5.28 -2.74 -16.77
N VAL A 604 5.10 -4.03 -17.02
CA VAL A 604 3.75 -4.57 -17.32
C VAL A 604 3.09 -4.93 -16.00
N GLY A 605 2.31 -4.03 -15.39
CA GLY A 605 1.66 -4.26 -14.10
C GLY A 605 0.53 -5.29 -14.15
N GLU A 606 0.00 -5.54 -15.34
CA GLU A 606 -1.01 -6.58 -15.53
C GLU A 606 -0.95 -7.24 -16.91
N PHE A 607 -1.00 -8.58 -16.91
CA PHE A 607 -1.22 -9.46 -18.06
C PHE A 607 -1.65 -10.84 -17.56
N SER A 608 -2.16 -11.71 -18.42
CA SER A 608 -2.54 -13.08 -18.06
C SER A 608 -2.22 -14.09 -19.16
N ALA A 609 -2.61 -15.35 -18.95
CA ALA A 609 -2.51 -16.38 -19.99
C ALA A 609 -3.77 -16.42 -20.89
N ALA A 610 -4.80 -15.63 -20.58
CA ALA A 610 -6.10 -15.71 -21.22
C ALA A 610 -6.12 -15.02 -22.59
N THR A 611 -6.71 -15.70 -23.58
CA THR A 611 -6.91 -15.16 -24.94
C THR A 611 -8.38 -15.10 -25.35
N HIS A 612 -9.27 -15.36 -24.42
CA HIS A 612 -10.72 -15.27 -24.58
C HIS A 612 -11.37 -14.75 -23.30
N ASP A 613 -12.64 -14.39 -23.38
CA ASP A 613 -13.41 -13.86 -22.25
C ASP A 613 -14.48 -14.83 -21.73
N CYS A 614 -14.25 -16.15 -21.85
CA CYS A 614 -15.12 -17.20 -21.29
C CYS A 614 -15.08 -17.33 -19.76
N THR A 615 -14.10 -16.71 -19.10
CA THR A 615 -13.99 -16.73 -17.64
C THR A 615 -15.27 -16.16 -17.02
N ARG A 616 -15.87 -16.91 -16.10
CA ARG A 616 -17.11 -16.53 -15.44
C ARG A 616 -16.97 -15.15 -14.79
N TYR A 617 -17.91 -14.24 -15.09
CA TYR A 617 -17.97 -12.87 -14.59
C TYR A 617 -16.80 -11.95 -14.99
N ILE A 618 -15.94 -12.34 -15.93
CA ILE A 618 -14.80 -11.49 -16.35
C ILE A 618 -15.23 -10.16 -16.98
N ASN A 619 -16.39 -10.16 -17.65
CA ASN A 619 -17.01 -8.94 -18.20
C ASN A 619 -17.92 -8.22 -17.19
N GLY A 620 -17.97 -8.70 -15.94
CA GLY A 620 -18.82 -8.24 -14.85
C GLY A 620 -19.87 -9.27 -14.43
N PHE A 621 -20.32 -9.18 -13.17
CA PHE A 621 -21.34 -10.08 -12.62
C PHE A 621 -22.61 -10.09 -13.48
N GLY A 622 -23.10 -11.29 -13.78
CA GLY A 622 -24.29 -11.52 -14.61
C GLY A 622 -24.13 -11.24 -16.11
N ARG A 623 -22.93 -10.89 -16.60
CA ARG A 623 -22.66 -10.65 -18.02
C ARG A 623 -22.04 -11.86 -18.70
N GLY A 624 -22.38 -12.06 -19.97
CA GLY A 624 -21.87 -13.14 -20.82
C GLY A 624 -20.48 -12.86 -21.40
N SER A 625 -20.15 -13.57 -22.48
CA SER A 625 -18.86 -13.55 -23.17
C SER A 625 -19.01 -13.16 -24.65
N ARG A 626 -18.00 -12.49 -25.20
CA ARG A 626 -17.87 -12.27 -26.64
C ARG A 626 -17.67 -13.58 -27.39
N TRP A 627 -16.89 -14.49 -26.79
CA TRP A 627 -16.50 -15.77 -27.37
C TRP A 627 -17.70 -16.60 -27.81
N ASP A 628 -18.70 -16.78 -26.94
CA ASP A 628 -19.92 -17.56 -27.22
C ASP A 628 -21.13 -16.70 -27.60
N GLY A 629 -20.95 -15.38 -27.75
CA GLY A 629 -21.99 -14.45 -28.19
C GLY A 629 -23.06 -14.16 -27.14
N THR A 630 -22.79 -14.43 -25.86
CA THR A 630 -23.75 -14.17 -24.77
C THR A 630 -23.58 -12.79 -24.12
N LEU A 631 -22.53 -12.04 -24.47
CA LEU A 631 -22.33 -10.67 -23.98
C LEU A 631 -23.32 -9.70 -24.64
N GLU A 632 -23.93 -8.83 -23.83
CA GLU A 632 -24.81 -7.76 -24.32
C GLU A 632 -24.10 -6.88 -25.37
N GLY A 633 -24.76 -6.64 -26.51
CA GLY A 633 -24.22 -5.88 -27.64
C GLY A 633 -23.38 -6.70 -28.62
N VAL A 634 -23.26 -8.02 -28.41
CA VAL A 634 -22.64 -8.96 -29.36
C VAL A 634 -23.74 -9.81 -29.99
N ASP A 635 -23.88 -9.72 -31.32
CA ASP A 635 -25.01 -10.35 -32.04
C ASP A 635 -24.74 -11.81 -32.47
N HIS A 636 -23.48 -12.28 -32.35
CA HIS A 636 -23.05 -13.63 -32.71
C HIS A 636 -21.73 -13.99 -32.02
N PRO A 637 -21.41 -15.30 -31.84
CA PRO A 637 -20.13 -15.72 -31.28
C PRO A 637 -18.93 -15.21 -32.08
N LEU A 638 -17.89 -14.71 -31.40
CA LEU A 638 -16.71 -14.10 -32.03
C LEU A 638 -15.47 -15.02 -32.07
N CYS A 639 -15.56 -16.28 -31.67
CA CYS A 639 -14.41 -17.18 -31.69
C CYS A 639 -14.00 -17.64 -33.12
N PRO A 640 -12.76 -18.11 -33.35
CA PRO A 640 -12.29 -18.56 -34.67
C PRO A 640 -12.83 -19.92 -35.13
N PHE A 641 -13.75 -20.54 -34.39
CA PHE A 641 -14.23 -21.91 -34.61
C PHE A 641 -15.66 -21.95 -35.15
N SER A 642 -16.03 -23.07 -35.78
CA SER A 642 -17.40 -23.29 -36.25
C SER A 642 -18.43 -23.47 -35.13
N SER A 643 -17.97 -23.73 -33.89
CA SER A 643 -18.79 -23.80 -32.68
C SER A 643 -18.01 -23.19 -31.52
N CYS A 644 -18.56 -22.15 -30.92
CA CYS A 644 -17.97 -21.43 -29.80
C CYS A 644 -18.74 -21.77 -28.53
N THR A 645 -18.08 -22.45 -27.59
CA THR A 645 -18.64 -22.69 -26.25
C THR A 645 -17.58 -22.43 -25.21
N CYS A 646 -17.99 -21.93 -24.05
CA CYS A 646 -17.11 -21.77 -22.89
C CYS A 646 -17.02 -23.08 -22.09
N THR A 647 -16.54 -24.14 -22.75
CA THR A 647 -16.36 -25.49 -22.18
C THR A 647 -15.04 -26.11 -22.65
N GLY A 648 -14.59 -27.20 -22.01
CA GLY A 648 -13.33 -27.85 -22.38
C GLY A 648 -12.15 -26.92 -22.15
N ASP A 649 -11.33 -26.71 -23.19
CA ASP A 649 -10.16 -25.83 -23.19
C ASP A 649 -10.48 -24.39 -22.79
N TYR A 650 -11.70 -23.92 -23.07
CA TYR A 650 -12.11 -22.53 -22.82
C TYR A 650 -13.04 -22.40 -21.60
N GLY A 651 -13.16 -23.46 -20.79
CA GLY A 651 -14.00 -23.48 -19.60
C GLY A 651 -13.24 -23.18 -18.31
N GLY A 652 -13.96 -23.02 -17.20
CA GLY A 652 -13.37 -22.80 -15.87
C GLY A 652 -12.75 -24.04 -15.20
N ASN A 653 -12.77 -25.21 -15.85
CA ASN A 653 -12.26 -26.47 -15.30
C ASN A 653 -10.99 -26.94 -16.03
N TYR A 654 -9.83 -26.60 -15.46
CA TYR A 654 -8.52 -26.91 -16.05
C TYR A 654 -8.26 -28.43 -16.27
N THR A 655 -9.00 -29.31 -15.58
CA THR A 655 -8.87 -30.76 -15.78
C THR A 655 -9.40 -31.23 -17.14
N GLN A 656 -10.17 -30.39 -17.82
CA GLN A 656 -10.67 -30.63 -19.17
C GLN A 656 -9.77 -30.05 -20.26
N PHE A 657 -8.73 -29.29 -19.90
CA PHE A 657 -7.80 -28.72 -20.86
C PHE A 657 -7.00 -29.82 -21.55
N SER A 658 -7.02 -29.80 -22.87
CA SER A 658 -6.22 -30.61 -23.76
C SER A 658 -4.73 -30.36 -23.53
N ALA A 659 -3.90 -31.36 -23.87
CA ALA A 659 -2.45 -31.20 -23.78
C ALA A 659 -1.94 -30.13 -24.75
N GLU A 660 -2.59 -30.04 -25.91
CA GLU A 660 -2.33 -29.07 -26.97
C GLU A 660 -2.59 -27.64 -26.48
N TYR A 661 -3.72 -27.40 -25.79
CA TYR A 661 -4.05 -26.10 -25.24
C TYR A 661 -3.12 -25.70 -24.09
N LYS A 662 -2.78 -26.62 -23.18
CA LYS A 662 -1.75 -26.36 -22.15
C LYS A 662 -0.39 -26.01 -22.77
N ALA A 663 -0.01 -26.67 -23.86
CA ALA A 663 1.22 -26.36 -24.59
C ALA A 663 1.14 -24.99 -25.29
N PHE A 664 -0.03 -24.61 -25.81
CA PHE A 664 -0.28 -23.26 -26.31
C PHE A 664 -0.12 -22.20 -25.22
N LEU A 665 -0.81 -22.34 -24.08
CA LEU A 665 -0.69 -21.41 -22.95
C LEU A 665 0.77 -21.22 -22.56
N ARG A 666 1.55 -22.32 -22.53
CA ARG A 666 2.98 -22.27 -22.26
C ARG A 666 3.75 -21.41 -23.27
N ARG A 667 3.55 -21.63 -24.57
CA ARG A 667 4.21 -20.84 -25.62
C ARG A 667 3.80 -19.37 -25.56
N TYR A 668 2.53 -19.09 -25.30
CA TYR A 668 2.00 -17.73 -25.20
C TYR A 668 2.59 -16.97 -24.01
N VAL A 669 2.59 -17.58 -22.83
CA VAL A 669 3.22 -17.01 -21.62
C VAL A 669 4.73 -16.81 -21.84
N ASP A 670 5.44 -17.80 -22.40
CA ASP A 670 6.87 -17.65 -22.66
C ASP A 670 7.18 -16.49 -23.62
N ALA A 671 6.37 -16.30 -24.66
CA ALA A 671 6.51 -15.18 -25.60
C ALA A 671 6.32 -13.82 -24.91
N GLN A 672 5.28 -13.69 -24.06
CA GLN A 672 5.04 -12.47 -23.28
C GLN A 672 6.22 -12.16 -22.36
N LEU A 673 6.61 -13.15 -21.55
CA LEU A 673 7.66 -12.98 -20.57
C LEU A 673 9.05 -12.79 -21.22
N ASP A 674 9.28 -13.28 -22.44
CA ASP A 674 10.51 -13.03 -23.21
C ASP A 674 10.70 -11.55 -23.55
N VAL A 675 9.59 -10.82 -23.77
CA VAL A 675 9.63 -9.37 -23.94
C VAL A 675 9.85 -8.70 -22.59
N TYR A 676 9.02 -9.05 -21.60
CA TYR A 676 8.96 -8.31 -20.34
C TYR A 676 10.22 -8.47 -19.48
N ASP A 677 10.80 -9.67 -19.40
CA ASP A 677 12.04 -9.90 -18.63
C ASP A 677 13.27 -9.23 -19.27
N LYS A 678 13.33 -9.18 -20.61
CA LYS A 678 14.55 -8.81 -21.34
C LYS A 678 14.60 -7.33 -21.69
N GLN A 679 13.46 -6.69 -21.90
CA GLN A 679 13.39 -5.35 -22.49
C GLN A 679 12.74 -4.30 -21.58
N LEU A 680 12.09 -4.71 -20.49
CA LEU A 680 11.35 -3.82 -19.59
C LEU A 680 11.90 -3.85 -18.16
N ALA A 681 11.30 -3.05 -17.25
CA ALA A 681 11.55 -3.13 -15.82
C ALA A 681 11.08 -4.48 -15.23
N GLY A 682 10.12 -5.13 -15.88
CA GLY A 682 9.61 -6.44 -15.53
C GLY A 682 8.10 -6.52 -15.70
N TRP A 683 7.44 -7.34 -14.88
CA TRP A 683 6.03 -7.64 -15.00
C TRP A 683 5.38 -8.10 -13.70
N PHE A 684 4.05 -7.97 -13.62
CA PHE A 684 3.19 -8.59 -12.62
C PHE A 684 2.07 -9.38 -13.31
N TYR A 685 1.97 -10.67 -13.02
CA TYR A 685 0.91 -11.52 -13.56
C TYR A 685 -0.40 -11.24 -12.82
N TRP A 686 -1.50 -11.02 -13.56
CA TRP A 686 -2.85 -10.95 -13.01
C TRP A 686 -3.52 -12.32 -13.16
N ASN A 687 -3.75 -13.09 -12.09
CA ASN A 687 -3.61 -12.82 -10.66
C ASN A 687 -2.85 -13.96 -9.95
N PHE A 688 -2.48 -13.81 -8.68
CA PHE A 688 -1.81 -14.89 -7.93
C PHE A 688 -2.65 -16.16 -7.84
N ARG A 689 -3.96 -16.02 -7.59
CA ARG A 689 -4.96 -17.11 -7.57
C ARG A 689 -6.36 -16.62 -7.92
N THR A 690 -7.25 -17.55 -8.30
CA THR A 690 -8.69 -17.29 -8.54
C THR A 690 -9.56 -18.47 -8.12
N GLU A 691 -10.90 -18.31 -8.08
CA GLU A 691 -11.81 -19.46 -8.03
C GLU A 691 -12.36 -19.78 -9.43
N GLY A 692 -11.81 -20.81 -10.08
CA GLY A 692 -12.37 -21.31 -11.33
C GLY A 692 -12.06 -20.46 -12.57
N ALA A 693 -10.97 -19.69 -12.55
CA ALA A 693 -10.44 -18.96 -13.71
C ALA A 693 -8.97 -19.37 -13.98
N PRO A 694 -8.72 -20.54 -14.59
CA PRO A 694 -7.37 -21.13 -14.66
C PRO A 694 -6.31 -20.29 -15.39
N GLU A 695 -6.69 -19.59 -16.45
CA GLU A 695 -5.77 -18.73 -17.24
C GLU A 695 -5.41 -17.41 -16.53
N TRP A 696 -6.03 -17.16 -15.38
CA TRP A 696 -5.83 -16.00 -14.52
C TRP A 696 -5.22 -16.38 -13.17
N ASP A 697 -4.86 -17.66 -12.98
CA ASP A 697 -4.32 -18.19 -11.73
C ASP A 697 -2.83 -18.55 -11.91
N TYR A 698 -1.96 -17.69 -11.40
CA TYR A 698 -0.51 -17.87 -11.50
C TYR A 698 -0.05 -19.17 -10.84
N MET A 699 -0.52 -19.43 -9.62
CA MET A 699 -0.07 -20.58 -8.83
C MET A 699 -0.48 -21.90 -9.51
N LEU A 700 -1.71 -21.99 -9.99
CA LEU A 700 -2.18 -23.12 -10.79
C LEU A 700 -1.38 -23.25 -12.08
N GLY A 701 -1.10 -22.15 -12.78
CA GLY A 701 -0.32 -22.20 -14.01
C GLY A 701 1.11 -22.70 -13.81
N VAL A 702 1.73 -22.36 -12.68
CA VAL A 702 3.03 -22.92 -12.28
C VAL A 702 2.92 -24.40 -11.92
N GLU A 703 1.87 -24.79 -11.20
CA GLU A 703 1.61 -26.19 -10.84
C GLU A 703 1.40 -27.07 -12.08
N GLN A 704 0.63 -26.58 -13.05
CA GLN A 704 0.25 -27.29 -14.27
C GLN A 704 1.28 -27.13 -15.40
N GLY A 705 2.28 -26.26 -15.23
CA GLY A 705 3.46 -26.16 -16.10
C GLY A 705 3.33 -25.24 -17.31
N TRP A 706 2.21 -24.53 -17.49
CA TRP A 706 2.07 -23.51 -18.54
C TRP A 706 2.66 -22.15 -18.14
N ILE A 707 2.94 -21.93 -16.85
CA ILE A 707 3.76 -20.80 -16.38
C ILE A 707 5.10 -21.36 -15.89
N PRO A 708 6.25 -20.83 -16.36
CA PRO A 708 7.56 -21.32 -15.93
C PRO A 708 7.91 -20.88 -14.51
N LYS A 709 8.69 -21.71 -13.79
CA LYS A 709 9.42 -21.32 -12.58
C LYS A 709 10.71 -20.57 -12.95
N PHE A 710 11.22 -19.77 -12.03
CA PHE A 710 12.42 -18.95 -12.20
C PHE A 710 13.56 -19.37 -11.26
N PRO A 711 14.83 -19.30 -11.70
CA PRO A 711 15.27 -18.94 -13.06
C PRO A 711 14.80 -19.97 -14.10
N ARG A 712 14.41 -19.50 -15.29
CA ARG A 712 13.91 -20.41 -16.34
C ARG A 712 15.05 -21.33 -16.77
N THR A 713 14.82 -22.64 -16.72
CA THR A 713 15.71 -23.59 -17.40
C THR A 713 15.56 -23.40 -18.90
N ALA A 714 16.68 -23.28 -19.62
CA ALA A 714 16.66 -23.29 -21.08
C ALA A 714 15.90 -24.54 -21.55
N VAL A 715 14.87 -24.37 -22.39
CA VAL A 715 14.22 -25.50 -23.04
C VAL A 715 15.28 -26.17 -23.92
N PRO A 716 15.62 -27.45 -23.71
CA PRO A 716 16.55 -28.15 -24.57
C PRO A 716 16.04 -28.08 -26.02
N PRO A 717 16.89 -27.76 -27.00
CA PRO A 717 16.52 -27.98 -28.38
C PRO A 717 16.41 -29.49 -28.55
N ASP A 718 15.16 -29.98 -28.71
CA ASP A 718 14.77 -31.32 -29.17
C ASP A 718 14.01 -32.19 -28.15
N THR A 719 12.70 -31.94 -28.07
CA THR A 719 11.66 -32.98 -28.19
C THR A 719 10.59 -32.49 -29.18
N ARG A 720 11.04 -31.82 -30.25
CA ARG A 720 10.15 -31.26 -31.29
C ARG A 720 9.88 -32.39 -32.29
N THR A 721 8.72 -33.03 -32.19
CA THR A 721 8.31 -34.02 -33.19
C THR A 721 8.23 -33.36 -34.57
N GLU A 722 8.93 -33.94 -35.55
CA GLU A 722 8.94 -33.50 -36.95
C GLU A 722 7.51 -33.36 -37.47
N GLY A 723 7.13 -32.11 -37.73
CA GLY A 723 5.78 -31.64 -37.99
C GLY A 723 5.62 -30.18 -37.52
N ASP A 724 6.41 -29.79 -36.52
CA ASP A 724 6.37 -28.48 -35.86
C ASP A 724 7.50 -27.55 -36.37
N ALA A 725 7.56 -27.36 -37.69
CA ALA A 725 8.54 -26.46 -38.31
C ALA A 725 8.08 -24.99 -38.21
N SER A 726 8.19 -24.40 -37.02
CA SER A 726 8.35 -22.95 -36.92
C SER A 726 9.42 -22.58 -35.89
N ASP A 727 10.55 -22.17 -36.45
CA ASP A 727 11.74 -21.71 -35.76
C ASP A 727 11.47 -20.31 -35.18
N VAL A 728 10.93 -20.24 -33.96
CA VAL A 728 10.61 -18.98 -33.27
C VAL A 728 11.83 -18.52 -32.47
N SER A 729 12.80 -17.93 -33.17
CA SER A 729 13.72 -16.96 -32.55
C SER A 729 13.12 -15.55 -32.70
N ILE A 730 13.38 -14.65 -31.76
CA ILE A 730 12.93 -13.24 -31.82
C ILE A 730 13.27 -12.58 -33.18
N VAL A 731 14.38 -12.96 -33.79
CA VAL A 731 14.80 -12.48 -35.13
C VAL A 731 13.81 -12.91 -36.23
N ASN A 732 13.26 -14.12 -36.13
CA ASN A 732 12.23 -14.63 -37.05
C ASN A 732 10.83 -14.05 -36.78
N LEU A 733 10.48 -13.73 -35.53
CA LEU A 733 9.21 -13.05 -35.20
C LEU A 733 9.16 -11.63 -35.77
N VAL A 734 10.23 -10.85 -35.58
CA VAL A 734 10.34 -9.48 -36.12
C VAL A 734 10.33 -9.49 -37.66
N SER A 735 11.03 -10.45 -38.28
CA SER A 735 11.05 -10.59 -39.75
C SER A 735 9.70 -11.03 -40.34
N ARG A 736 8.95 -11.89 -39.64
CA ARG A 736 7.61 -12.34 -40.07
C ARG A 736 6.54 -11.28 -39.86
N ALA A 737 6.61 -10.51 -38.77
CA ALA A 737 5.75 -9.37 -38.50
C ALA A 737 5.95 -8.28 -39.57
N ALA A 738 7.20 -7.93 -39.91
CA ALA A 738 7.50 -6.98 -40.98
C ALA A 738 6.95 -7.42 -42.35
N GLY A 739 7.03 -8.72 -42.66
CA GLY A 739 6.43 -9.29 -43.87
C GLY A 739 4.90 -9.18 -43.91
N ARG A 740 4.21 -9.43 -42.78
CA ARG A 740 2.74 -9.40 -42.70
C ARG A 740 2.15 -8.00 -42.53
N LEU A 741 2.86 -7.07 -41.88
CA LEU A 741 2.47 -5.65 -41.80
C LEU A 741 2.39 -5.01 -43.19
N SER A 742 3.25 -5.40 -44.12
CA SER A 742 3.16 -4.95 -45.52
C SER A 742 1.86 -5.38 -46.22
N LEU A 743 1.35 -6.57 -45.89
CA LEU A 743 0.11 -7.13 -46.43
C LEU A 743 -1.13 -6.57 -45.73
N ALA A 744 -1.08 -6.37 -44.41
CA ALA A 744 -2.17 -5.76 -43.65
C ALA A 744 -2.34 -4.26 -43.95
N ALA A 745 -1.24 -3.52 -44.12
CA ALA A 745 -1.27 -2.13 -44.58
C ALA A 745 -1.82 -2.03 -46.02
N ALA A 746 -1.50 -2.99 -46.88
CA ALA A 746 -2.08 -3.08 -48.23
C ALA A 746 -3.59 -3.41 -48.18
N ALA A 747 -4.04 -4.30 -47.29
CA ALA A 747 -5.46 -4.62 -47.12
C ALA A 747 -6.26 -3.45 -46.52
N ALA A 748 -5.70 -2.72 -45.55
CA ALA A 748 -6.29 -1.51 -44.97
C ALA A 748 -6.35 -0.37 -46.00
N ALA A 749 -5.33 -0.20 -46.83
CA ALA A 749 -5.34 0.78 -47.94
C ALA A 749 -6.39 0.43 -49.01
N VAL A 750 -6.61 -0.86 -49.29
CA VAL A 750 -7.67 -1.32 -50.22
C VAL A 750 -9.06 -1.14 -49.61
N ALA A 751 -9.24 -1.33 -48.30
CA ALA A 751 -10.51 -1.08 -47.60
C ALA A 751 -10.86 0.42 -47.54
N VAL A 752 -9.86 1.29 -47.33
CA VAL A 752 -10.04 2.76 -47.40
C VAL A 752 -10.30 3.23 -48.83
N ALA A 753 -9.67 2.62 -49.83
CA ALA A 753 -9.95 2.90 -51.24
C ALA A 753 -11.35 2.43 -51.68
N ALA A 754 -11.85 1.31 -51.14
CA ALA A 754 -13.21 0.84 -51.40
C ALA A 754 -14.29 1.72 -50.75
N ALA A 755 -14.00 2.34 -49.60
CA ALA A 755 -14.88 3.31 -48.94
C ALA A 755 -14.93 4.69 -49.64
N LEU A 756 -13.94 5.01 -50.47
CA LEU A 756 -13.86 6.27 -51.24
C LEU A 756 -14.53 6.21 -52.62
N VAL A 757 -15.02 5.04 -53.07
CA VAL A 757 -15.73 4.87 -54.36
C VAL A 757 -17.26 4.87 -54.19
N VAL A 758 -17.76 5.03 -52.97
CA VAL A 758 -19.19 5.24 -52.68
C VAL A 758 -19.37 6.52 -51.85
N VAL A 759 -19.05 7.66 -52.46
CA VAL A 759 -19.61 8.99 -52.13
C VAL A 759 -19.91 9.72 -53.43
#